data_AF-A0A6M1R966-F1
#
_entry.id   AF-A0A6M1R966-F1
#
_cell.length_a   1.000
_cell.length_b   1.000
_cell.length_c   1.000
_cell.angle_alpha   90.00
_cell.angle_beta   90.00
_cell.angle_gamma   90.00
#
_symmetry.space_group_name_H-M   'P 1'
#
loop_
_entity.id
_entity.type
_entity.pdbx_description
1 polymer ?
#
loop_
_entity_poly.entity_id
_entity_poly.type
_entity_poly.pdbx_seq_one_letter_code
_entity_poly.pdbx_strand_id
1 'polypeptide(L)'
;MEASIEVADGDELRFVVFPESAAEDERRWEATYVCVDGFLDDGRRLSEVGLADQYGQALTPAAQGDGKRAWADQWNLRRVALTGLAGRRIERLLVVARAAEVPLRVWVDDVAVGPARVLPAAPIDQVDTRRGTHSSDRFSRGNNAPLVGLPHGGVFGLPMTDASAGNWPYAWHAHNRDTAGGPNRPAIEAFATSHIPSPWMGDHGVFQVMPSPLTDPDDDRRARALGFDHADEEAGPHRYAVTLDGGVTAELVPGDFALGMRFTGARALVLDHHGEIRSLTCENEGGEVVVRALLADREGKPAQHIHLRVAGTSQLRLGAGRLRGHIALNGAGAVDVRLGISTVSDEQAAANLAAAGSFDEMATRARTAWEQALAAVEIEGASEDQLVSIRSGLYRLLLYPNRYGEGPSHAHVSPYDLTTVRYAPMTVTHGFWDTYRTAWPLLALLDPAGAGSLAEGFVEHFRDRGWTPRWSAPGAEDCMTGTTFDTVLADLALRGVPGIDLETAYVSALRNATVPPDDVRVGRKGLRRAIFRGYVDTETHEGLSWTLDNAINDWGVSRLAGVLREDGDDEDLTAEEEYFARRALGYRNVFDTERGFFIGRTPSGAWRSGFDPDVWGHDYTETNAWGTAFTAPHDGAGLAELHGGEEALGAKLDAFFARPETGAAALSGHYGFAIHEMTEARDVRMGMLGLSNQPAHHIPFMYMFAGRHDDAHRIVRECLSRLFVGSDLGQGYPGDEDNGEMSAWYVFATIGLYPLVPGSASYVIVPPSVRRTVLRPVDGKEIVIETVGTGAHIRAVTLDGEPWDDISIPHARLADGAHLVVELSETPCGWAQDSRPPSASLTAPARPVADVTVVVPDSLTDDTGETTVALGAGEQVDIPLLGERTLSRYTVTSAEPGDLAWELDYLDASGATVAREERAGETYVWPGQTRVFRVRRGHPVTAGAVRFTALTGCVLTQLELIEDDADNRDNRQDEH
;
A
#
# COMPACT_ATOMS: atom_id res chain seq x y z
N MET A 1 -42.21 14.35 8.71
CA MET A 1 -42.75 13.37 9.67
C MET A 1 -43.22 14.12 10.91
N GLU A 2 -44.48 13.97 11.33
CA GLU A 2 -44.88 14.43 12.67
C GLU A 2 -44.18 13.53 13.70
N ALA A 3 -43.45 14.14 14.63
CA ALA A 3 -42.62 13.43 15.59
C ALA A 3 -42.64 14.25 16.87
N SER A 4 -43.03 13.68 17.99
CA SER A 4 -43.06 14.44 19.24
C SER A 4 -42.01 13.90 20.19
N ILE A 5 -40.77 14.29 19.97
CA ILE A 5 -39.58 13.76 20.65
C ILE A 5 -39.10 14.80 21.65
N GLU A 6 -39.06 14.44 22.93
CA GLU A 6 -38.41 15.25 23.96
C GLU A 6 -36.91 15.02 23.91
N VAL A 7 -36.13 16.10 23.86
CA VAL A 7 -34.67 16.06 23.79
C VAL A 7 -34.11 16.00 25.21
N ALA A 8 -33.38 14.93 25.52
CA ALA A 8 -32.63 14.79 26.76
C ALA A 8 -31.25 15.46 26.66
N ASP A 9 -30.62 15.68 27.81
CA ASP A 9 -29.23 16.14 27.84
C ASP A 9 -28.30 15.06 27.28
N GLY A 10 -27.40 15.45 26.38
CA GLY A 10 -26.50 14.53 25.68
C GLY A 10 -27.11 13.78 24.49
N ASP A 11 -28.34 14.10 24.07
CA ASP A 11 -28.92 13.54 22.86
C ASP A 11 -28.28 14.07 21.57
N GLU A 12 -28.29 13.26 20.53
CA GLU A 12 -27.98 13.62 19.14
C GLU A 12 -29.14 13.25 18.21
N LEU A 13 -29.25 13.98 17.10
CA LEU A 13 -30.00 13.58 15.92
C LEU A 13 -29.07 12.78 15.00
N ARG A 14 -29.43 11.53 14.72
CA ARG A 14 -28.75 10.64 13.77
C ARG A 14 -29.64 10.38 12.57
N PHE A 15 -29.05 10.35 11.38
CA PHE A 15 -29.74 9.92 10.15
C PHE A 15 -28.72 9.49 9.09
N VAL A 16 -29.15 8.64 8.16
CA VAL A 16 -28.36 8.24 7.00
C VAL A 16 -29.07 8.71 5.72
N VAL A 17 -28.32 9.26 4.78
CA VAL A 17 -28.84 9.66 3.45
C VAL A 17 -28.09 8.95 2.32
N PHE A 18 -28.84 8.53 1.30
CA PHE A 18 -28.29 8.06 0.02
C PHE A 18 -28.69 9.05 -1.08
N PRO A 19 -27.81 9.99 -1.45
CA PRO A 19 -28.04 10.86 -2.59
C PRO A 19 -27.77 10.10 -3.89
N GLU A 20 -28.82 9.79 -4.64
CA GLU A 20 -28.73 9.09 -5.91
C GLU A 20 -28.48 10.09 -7.04
N SER A 21 -27.44 9.83 -7.83
CA SER A 21 -27.07 10.66 -8.95
C SER A 21 -28.12 10.64 -10.07
N ALA A 22 -28.37 11.80 -10.67
CA ALA A 22 -29.30 11.96 -11.79
C ALA A 22 -28.63 12.46 -13.09
N ALA A 23 -27.30 12.63 -13.06
CA ALA A 23 -26.49 13.09 -14.18
C ALA A 23 -25.07 12.49 -14.11
N GLU A 24 -24.39 12.45 -15.25
CA GLU A 24 -23.00 11.99 -15.37
C GLU A 24 -21.98 13.13 -15.28
N ASP A 25 -22.41 14.40 -15.41
CA ASP A 25 -21.57 15.59 -15.27
C ASP A 25 -21.56 16.12 -13.82
N GLU A 26 -21.04 17.34 -13.59
CA GLU A 26 -20.95 17.95 -12.25
C GLU A 26 -22.31 18.07 -11.53
N ARG A 27 -23.44 18.04 -12.26
CA ARG A 27 -24.79 18.06 -11.64
C ARG A 27 -25.11 16.76 -10.91
N ARG A 28 -24.29 15.70 -11.08
CA ARG A 28 -24.28 14.47 -10.26
C ARG A 28 -24.33 14.77 -8.77
N TRP A 29 -23.68 15.86 -8.35
CA TRP A 29 -23.54 16.23 -6.93
C TRP A 29 -24.73 17.01 -6.38
N GLU A 30 -25.71 17.43 -7.20
CA GLU A 30 -26.85 18.23 -6.73
C GLU A 30 -27.67 17.50 -5.65
N ALA A 31 -27.76 16.17 -5.72
CA ALA A 31 -28.43 15.34 -4.71
C ALA A 31 -27.75 15.37 -3.34
N THR A 32 -26.46 15.75 -3.26
CA THR A 32 -25.73 15.86 -1.99
C THR A 32 -26.10 17.10 -1.18
N TYR A 33 -26.80 18.07 -1.78
CA TYR A 33 -27.32 19.25 -1.11
C TYR A 33 -28.64 18.91 -0.41
N VAL A 34 -28.55 18.06 0.61
CA VAL A 34 -29.69 17.55 1.38
C VAL A 34 -29.32 17.39 2.85
N CYS A 35 -30.27 17.61 3.74
CA CYS A 35 -30.14 17.35 5.17
C CYS A 35 -31.49 16.96 5.80
N VAL A 36 -31.44 16.39 7.01
CA VAL A 36 -32.62 16.22 7.86
C VAL A 36 -32.65 17.35 8.89
N ASP A 37 -33.73 18.15 8.90
CA ASP A 37 -33.94 19.27 9.81
C ASP A 37 -35.14 18.98 10.74
N GLY A 38 -35.29 19.73 11.83
CA GLY A 38 -36.35 19.55 12.82
C GLY A 38 -37.02 20.86 13.21
N PHE A 39 -38.34 20.87 13.39
CA PHE A 39 -39.06 21.98 14.02
C PHE A 39 -39.15 21.76 15.53
N LEU A 40 -38.74 22.77 16.29
CA LEU A 40 -38.86 22.79 17.74
C LEU A 40 -40.23 23.34 18.17
N ASP A 41 -40.60 23.06 19.41
CA ASP A 41 -41.81 23.54 20.10
C ASP A 41 -41.87 25.06 20.36
N ASP A 42 -40.82 25.83 20.05
CA ASP A 42 -40.88 27.31 19.96
C ASP A 42 -41.03 27.83 18.53
N GLY A 43 -41.19 26.95 17.55
CA GLY A 43 -41.35 27.30 16.15
C GLY A 43 -40.05 27.53 15.38
N ARG A 44 -38.88 27.48 16.01
CA ARG A 44 -37.58 27.53 15.31
C ARG A 44 -37.22 26.18 14.68
N ARG A 45 -36.27 26.20 13.74
CA ARG A 45 -35.66 24.99 13.18
C ARG A 45 -34.34 24.63 13.86
N LEU A 46 -33.95 23.36 13.81
CA LEU A 46 -32.63 22.90 14.24
C LEU A 46 -31.52 23.60 13.43
N SER A 47 -31.76 23.88 12.15
CA SER A 47 -30.85 24.67 11.30
C SER A 47 -30.65 26.13 11.74
N GLU A 48 -31.56 26.70 12.54
CA GLU A 48 -31.52 28.10 12.99
C GLU A 48 -30.84 28.29 14.36
N VAL A 49 -30.50 27.20 15.04
CA VAL A 49 -29.90 27.23 16.39
C VAL A 49 -28.38 27.06 16.40
N GLY A 50 -27.74 27.04 15.22
CA GLY A 50 -26.28 27.03 15.10
C GLY A 50 -25.63 25.68 15.41
N LEU A 51 -26.37 24.58 15.25
CA LEU A 51 -25.83 23.23 15.38
C LEU A 51 -25.01 22.82 14.15
N ALA A 52 -24.02 21.97 14.37
CA ALA A 52 -23.21 21.36 13.33
C ALA A 52 -23.19 19.84 13.49
N ASP A 53 -22.97 19.14 12.39
CA ASP A 53 -22.75 17.70 12.39
C ASP A 53 -21.35 17.33 12.94
N GLN A 54 -21.06 16.03 13.04
CA GLN A 54 -19.78 15.50 13.53
C GLN A 54 -18.56 15.96 12.71
N TYR A 55 -18.82 16.54 11.55
CA TYR A 55 -17.85 17.05 10.60
C TYR A 55 -17.74 18.59 10.62
N GLY A 56 -18.45 19.25 11.55
CA GLY A 56 -18.47 20.70 11.69
C GLY A 56 -19.28 21.42 10.61
N GLN A 57 -20.12 20.71 9.84
CA GLN A 57 -20.99 21.31 8.83
C GLN A 57 -22.34 21.70 9.44
N ALA A 58 -22.82 22.91 9.13
CA ALA A 58 -24.14 23.35 9.57
C ALA A 58 -25.24 22.45 8.96
N LEU A 59 -26.37 22.36 9.68
CA LEU A 59 -27.54 21.56 9.26
C LEU A 59 -28.37 22.27 8.18
N THR A 60 -27.73 22.65 7.07
CA THR A 60 -28.41 23.24 5.90
C THR A 60 -27.99 22.50 4.62
N PRO A 61 -28.86 22.42 3.60
CA PRO A 61 -28.50 21.80 2.33
C PRO A 61 -27.23 22.40 1.69
N ALA A 62 -27.06 23.72 1.79
CA ALA A 62 -25.89 24.42 1.25
C ALA A 62 -24.60 23.97 1.96
N ALA A 63 -24.55 24.06 3.29
CA ALA A 63 -23.36 23.64 4.04
C ALA A 63 -23.02 22.15 3.83
N GLN A 64 -24.02 21.27 3.78
CA GLN A 64 -23.80 19.84 3.54
C GLN A 64 -23.20 19.55 2.15
N GLY A 65 -23.71 20.19 1.10
CA GLY A 65 -23.20 20.01 -0.26
C GLY A 65 -21.85 20.70 -0.49
N ASP A 66 -21.70 21.95 -0.03
CA ASP A 66 -20.45 22.72 -0.15
C ASP A 66 -19.30 22.08 0.65
N GLY A 67 -19.61 21.41 1.76
CA GLY A 67 -18.65 20.66 2.56
C GLY A 67 -18.05 19.43 1.85
N LYS A 68 -18.70 18.92 0.78
CA LYS A 68 -18.24 17.76 -0.02
C LYS A 68 -17.90 16.50 0.80
N ARG A 69 -18.61 16.27 1.91
CA ARG A 69 -18.48 15.07 2.78
C ARG A 69 -19.56 14.04 2.54
N ALA A 70 -20.39 14.25 1.52
CA ALA A 70 -21.38 13.30 1.05
C ALA A 70 -20.95 12.74 -0.31
N TRP A 71 -20.77 11.42 -0.37
CA TRP A 71 -20.44 10.67 -1.58
C TRP A 71 -21.76 10.31 -2.29
N ALA A 72 -21.84 10.57 -3.60
CA ALA A 72 -23.06 10.24 -4.35
C ALA A 72 -23.12 8.75 -4.63
N ASP A 73 -24.32 8.20 -4.73
CA ASP A 73 -24.57 6.77 -4.87
C ASP A 73 -23.96 5.93 -3.74
N GLN A 74 -23.79 6.53 -2.56
CA GLN A 74 -23.29 5.91 -1.34
C GLN A 74 -24.17 6.30 -0.15
N TRP A 75 -24.19 5.46 0.90
CA TRP A 75 -24.81 5.83 2.17
C TRP A 75 -23.92 6.80 2.95
N ASN A 76 -24.52 7.84 3.53
CA ASN A 76 -23.82 8.89 4.25
C ASN A 76 -24.46 9.15 5.62
N LEU A 77 -23.77 8.76 6.69
CA LEU A 77 -24.21 8.99 8.07
C LEU A 77 -23.97 10.45 8.51
N ARG A 78 -24.94 11.02 9.22
CA ARG A 78 -24.82 12.31 9.93
C ARG A 78 -25.25 12.16 11.38
N ARG A 79 -24.48 12.78 12.27
CA ARG A 79 -24.72 12.88 13.70
C ARG A 79 -24.66 14.34 14.10
N VAL A 80 -25.69 14.86 14.74
CA VAL A 80 -25.80 16.26 15.14
C VAL A 80 -26.09 16.29 16.63
N ALA A 81 -25.10 16.67 17.43
CA ALA A 81 -25.30 16.84 18.88
C ALA A 81 -26.36 17.91 19.12
N LEU A 82 -27.38 17.62 19.93
CA LEU A 82 -28.49 18.54 20.24
C LEU A 82 -28.18 19.39 21.48
N THR A 83 -26.90 19.75 21.65
CA THR A 83 -26.40 20.49 22.81
C THR A 83 -27.19 21.79 23.02
N GLY A 84 -27.61 22.04 24.26
CA GLY A 84 -28.39 23.23 24.63
C GLY A 84 -29.88 23.15 24.30
N LEU A 85 -30.38 22.01 23.79
CA LEU A 85 -31.79 21.78 23.52
C LEU A 85 -32.48 20.85 24.54
N ALA A 86 -31.81 20.50 25.65
CA ALA A 86 -32.39 19.67 26.69
C ALA A 86 -33.73 20.26 27.20
N GLY A 87 -34.76 19.41 27.28
CA GLY A 87 -36.12 19.79 27.67
C GLY A 87 -36.95 20.47 26.58
N ARG A 88 -36.38 20.70 25.37
CA ARG A 88 -37.15 21.09 24.18
C ARG A 88 -37.81 19.86 23.55
N ARG A 89 -38.85 20.08 22.74
CA ARG A 89 -39.42 19.04 21.88
C ARG A 89 -39.16 19.33 20.41
N ILE A 90 -38.71 18.31 19.69
CA ILE A 90 -38.81 18.28 18.23
C ILE A 90 -40.24 17.82 17.92
N GLU A 91 -41.00 18.63 17.19
CA GLU A 91 -42.42 18.38 16.82
C GLU A 91 -42.57 17.80 15.40
N ARG A 92 -41.60 18.08 14.52
CA ARG A 92 -41.59 17.55 13.15
C ARG A 92 -40.17 17.42 12.65
N LEU A 93 -39.91 16.35 11.90
CA LEU A 93 -38.68 16.16 11.12
C LEU A 93 -38.96 16.38 9.63
N LEU A 94 -38.02 17.04 8.95
CA LEU A 94 -38.09 17.43 7.54
C LEU A 94 -36.87 16.88 6.80
N VAL A 95 -37.08 16.37 5.59
CA VAL A 95 -35.98 16.24 4.63
C VAL A 95 -35.97 17.54 3.83
N VAL A 96 -34.85 18.26 3.88
CA VAL A 96 -34.68 19.56 3.22
C VAL A 96 -33.59 19.41 2.18
N ALA A 97 -33.87 19.83 0.94
CA ALA A 97 -32.90 19.80 -0.15
C ALA A 97 -32.84 21.17 -0.84
N ARG A 98 -31.70 21.50 -1.46
CA ARG A 98 -31.57 22.68 -2.31
C ARG A 98 -32.35 22.44 -3.61
N ALA A 99 -32.97 23.49 -4.15
CA ALA A 99 -33.52 23.42 -5.50
C ALA A 99 -32.40 23.07 -6.50
N ALA A 100 -32.72 22.22 -7.47
CA ALA A 100 -31.79 21.58 -8.38
C ALA A 100 -32.31 21.67 -9.82
N GLU A 101 -31.41 21.63 -10.80
CA GLU A 101 -31.77 21.62 -12.21
C GLU A 101 -32.11 20.21 -12.71
N VAL A 102 -31.59 19.19 -12.02
CA VAL A 102 -31.97 17.79 -12.25
C VAL A 102 -32.94 17.26 -11.19
N PRO A 103 -33.79 16.27 -11.50
CA PRO A 103 -34.64 15.62 -10.49
C PRO A 103 -33.79 15.02 -9.36
N LEU A 104 -34.04 15.45 -8.12
CA LEU A 104 -33.36 14.89 -6.95
C LEU A 104 -34.04 13.60 -6.51
N ARG A 105 -33.22 12.57 -6.28
CA ARG A 105 -33.64 11.35 -5.60
C ARG A 105 -32.71 11.13 -4.42
N VAL A 106 -33.29 11.12 -3.23
CA VAL A 106 -32.56 10.91 -1.97
C VAL A 106 -33.35 9.91 -1.14
N TRP A 107 -32.66 8.87 -0.68
CA TRP A 107 -33.20 7.95 0.31
C TRP A 107 -32.74 8.39 1.69
N VAL A 108 -33.61 8.23 2.68
CA VAL A 108 -33.32 8.58 4.08
C VAL A 108 -33.68 7.39 4.93
N ASP A 109 -32.77 6.97 5.80
CA ASP A 109 -32.94 5.85 6.70
C ASP A 109 -32.36 6.16 8.09
N ASP A 110 -32.64 5.29 9.07
CA ASP A 110 -32.10 5.34 10.43
C ASP A 110 -32.23 6.72 11.12
N VAL A 111 -33.36 7.40 10.91
CA VAL A 111 -33.62 8.70 11.54
C VAL A 111 -34.00 8.48 13.01
N ALA A 112 -33.11 8.85 13.92
CA ALA A 112 -33.28 8.66 15.35
C ALA A 112 -32.82 9.89 16.15
N VAL A 113 -33.46 10.12 17.29
CA VAL A 113 -32.99 11.04 18.32
C VAL A 113 -32.83 10.24 19.61
N GLY A 114 -31.66 10.33 20.21
CA GLY A 114 -31.34 9.63 21.44
C GLY A 114 -29.91 9.92 21.89
N PRO A 115 -29.42 9.23 22.92
CA PRO A 115 -28.12 9.52 23.50
C PRO A 115 -27.00 9.44 22.46
N ALA A 116 -26.10 10.45 22.47
CA ALA A 116 -24.94 10.45 21.61
C ALA A 116 -24.06 9.22 21.85
N ARG A 117 -23.46 8.71 20.78
CA ARG A 117 -22.43 7.66 20.89
C ARG A 117 -21.29 8.19 21.74
N VAL A 118 -20.85 7.40 22.72
CA VAL A 118 -19.64 7.70 23.51
C VAL A 118 -18.51 6.86 22.96
N LEU A 119 -17.48 7.51 22.43
CA LEU A 119 -16.25 6.80 22.04
C LEU A 119 -15.53 6.29 23.30
N PRO A 120 -15.10 5.01 23.35
CA PRO A 120 -14.34 4.49 24.47
C PRO A 120 -13.02 5.24 24.70
N ALA A 121 -12.60 5.32 25.97
CA ALA A 121 -11.36 6.02 26.34
C ALA A 121 -10.09 5.23 25.98
N ALA A 122 -10.14 3.90 26.02
CA ALA A 122 -8.98 3.05 25.74
C ALA A 122 -8.69 3.00 24.23
N PRO A 123 -7.43 3.21 23.78
CA PRO A 123 -7.07 3.19 22.37
C PRO A 123 -7.47 1.92 21.61
N ILE A 124 -7.41 0.76 22.28
CA ILE A 124 -7.77 -0.53 21.68
C ILE A 124 -9.26 -0.66 21.37
N ASP A 125 -10.11 0.00 22.17
CA ASP A 125 -11.57 -0.01 22.00
C ASP A 125 -12.04 1.10 21.04
N GLN A 126 -11.11 1.93 20.55
CA GLN A 126 -11.33 2.92 19.49
C GLN A 126 -11.06 2.36 18.09
N VAL A 127 -10.47 1.16 18.00
CA VAL A 127 -10.27 0.46 16.72
C VAL A 127 -11.58 -0.17 16.29
N ASP A 128 -12.02 0.15 15.08
CA ASP A 128 -13.10 -0.56 14.38
C ASP A 128 -12.52 -1.29 13.17
N THR A 129 -12.55 -2.62 13.20
CA THR A 129 -12.02 -3.45 12.10
C THR A 129 -12.96 -3.51 10.90
N ARG A 130 -14.21 -3.03 11.02
CA ARG A 130 -15.19 -2.94 9.93
C ARG A 130 -14.97 -1.71 9.05
N ARG A 131 -14.13 -0.77 9.45
CA ARG A 131 -13.75 0.39 8.62
C ARG A 131 -13.22 -0.12 7.26
N GLY A 132 -13.88 0.27 6.19
CA GLY A 132 -13.62 -0.11 4.79
C GLY A 132 -14.37 -1.35 4.28
N THR A 133 -15.22 -1.98 5.09
CA THR A 133 -16.03 -3.16 4.68
C THR A 133 -17.32 -2.80 3.92
N HIS A 134 -17.69 -1.52 3.88
CA HIS A 134 -18.76 -1.01 3.03
C HIS A 134 -18.21 -0.69 1.63
N SER A 135 -17.73 -1.74 0.97
CA SER A 135 -17.07 -1.67 -0.34
C SER A 135 -17.64 -2.74 -1.28
N SER A 136 -17.36 -2.59 -2.58
CA SER A 136 -17.79 -3.51 -3.64
C SER A 136 -16.76 -3.54 -4.77
N ASP A 137 -16.96 -4.44 -5.73
CA ASP A 137 -16.17 -4.53 -6.97
C ASP A 137 -16.24 -3.27 -7.85
N ARG A 138 -17.22 -2.38 -7.61
CA ARG A 138 -17.45 -1.17 -8.40
C ARG A 138 -17.12 0.13 -7.69
N PHE A 139 -16.97 0.08 -6.36
CA PHE A 139 -16.70 1.26 -5.56
C PHE A 139 -16.13 0.83 -4.21
N SER A 140 -14.91 1.24 -3.95
CA SER A 140 -14.20 1.00 -2.71
C SER A 140 -14.39 2.14 -1.71
N ARG A 141 -14.53 1.74 -0.45
CA ARG A 141 -14.36 2.60 0.72
C ARG A 141 -13.27 2.05 1.63
N GLY A 142 -12.39 1.19 1.10
CA GLY A 142 -11.27 0.55 1.77
C GLY A 142 -11.05 -0.91 1.39
N ASN A 143 -12.06 -1.58 0.79
CA ASN A 143 -12.03 -3.00 0.41
C ASN A 143 -11.50 -3.95 1.50
N ASN A 144 -11.87 -3.65 2.74
CA ASN A 144 -11.39 -4.35 3.93
C ASN A 144 -12.31 -5.50 4.35
N ALA A 145 -11.77 -6.37 5.21
CA ALA A 145 -12.52 -7.35 6.01
C ALA A 145 -12.25 -7.17 7.52
N PRO A 146 -13.20 -7.51 8.41
CA PRO A 146 -13.04 -7.34 9.87
C PRO A 146 -12.18 -8.47 10.46
N LEU A 147 -10.88 -8.40 10.20
CA LEU A 147 -9.90 -9.42 10.58
C LEU A 147 -9.51 -9.29 12.06
N VAL A 148 -9.48 -10.41 12.78
CA VAL A 148 -8.87 -10.48 14.11
C VAL A 148 -7.53 -11.21 14.00
N GLY A 149 -6.45 -10.60 14.49
CA GLY A 149 -5.08 -11.10 14.32
C GLY A 149 -4.15 -10.59 15.41
N LEU A 150 -2.97 -11.19 15.52
CA LEU A 150 -1.85 -10.54 16.24
C LEU A 150 -1.18 -9.52 15.29
N PRO A 151 -0.48 -8.49 15.82
CA PRO A 151 0.41 -7.69 14.99
C PRO A 151 1.38 -8.58 14.19
N HIS A 152 1.34 -8.46 12.86
CA HIS A 152 2.06 -9.27 11.89
C HIS A 152 1.89 -10.79 12.07
N GLY A 153 0.75 -11.22 12.64
CA GLY A 153 0.44 -12.62 12.92
C GLY A 153 0.36 -13.49 11.67
N GLY A 154 0.58 -14.79 11.81
CA GLY A 154 0.58 -15.73 10.68
C GLY A 154 -0.79 -16.17 10.17
N VAL A 155 -1.87 -15.93 10.92
CA VAL A 155 -3.25 -16.23 10.50
C VAL A 155 -4.23 -15.20 11.06
N PHE A 156 -5.29 -14.95 10.32
CA PHE A 156 -6.42 -14.14 10.77
C PHE A 156 -7.65 -14.99 11.09
N GLY A 157 -8.46 -14.52 12.04
CA GLY A 157 -9.86 -14.90 12.17
C GLY A 157 -10.75 -13.96 11.35
N LEU A 158 -11.74 -14.52 10.67
CA LEU A 158 -12.62 -13.79 9.77
C LEU A 158 -14.08 -14.23 9.94
N PRO A 159 -15.02 -13.34 10.32
CA PRO A 159 -16.44 -13.58 10.13
C PRO A 159 -16.80 -13.41 8.65
N MET A 160 -17.59 -14.34 8.10
CA MET A 160 -17.99 -14.34 6.69
C MET A 160 -19.51 -14.17 6.56
N THR A 161 -19.91 -13.14 5.82
CA THR A 161 -21.30 -12.95 5.38
C THR A 161 -21.61 -13.70 4.08
N ASP A 162 -20.59 -14.00 3.28
CA ASP A 162 -20.64 -14.96 2.17
C ASP A 162 -19.48 -15.95 2.35
N ALA A 163 -19.78 -17.13 2.86
CA ALA A 163 -18.77 -18.15 3.12
C ALA A 163 -18.25 -18.81 1.83
N SER A 164 -18.80 -18.48 0.66
CA SER A 164 -18.32 -18.92 -0.65
C SER A 164 -17.39 -17.97 -1.35
N ALA A 165 -17.43 -16.70 -1.01
CA ALA A 165 -16.54 -15.69 -1.58
C ALA A 165 -15.12 -15.84 -1.03
N GLY A 166 -14.15 -15.93 -1.95
CA GLY A 166 -12.72 -15.84 -1.63
C GLY A 166 -12.16 -14.41 -1.76
N ASN A 167 -12.98 -13.46 -2.24
CA ASN A 167 -12.60 -12.07 -2.51
C ASN A 167 -13.31 -11.08 -1.57
N TRP A 168 -14.65 -11.03 -1.57
CA TRP A 168 -15.44 -10.24 -0.61
C TRP A 168 -16.19 -11.15 0.38
N PRO A 169 -15.48 -11.77 1.34
CA PRO A 169 -16.10 -12.70 2.29
C PRO A 169 -17.02 -12.01 3.30
N TYR A 170 -16.80 -10.72 3.56
CA TYR A 170 -17.62 -9.88 4.43
C TYR A 170 -18.01 -8.59 3.68
N ALA A 171 -19.28 -8.19 3.76
CA ALA A 171 -19.71 -6.89 3.25
C ALA A 171 -20.73 -6.27 4.22
N TRP A 172 -20.48 -5.04 4.66
CA TRP A 172 -21.35 -4.34 5.62
C TRP A 172 -22.80 -4.21 5.13
N HIS A 173 -22.98 -3.88 3.85
CA HIS A 173 -24.27 -3.49 3.28
C HIS A 173 -24.89 -4.55 2.36
N ALA A 174 -24.22 -5.69 2.18
CA ALA A 174 -24.58 -6.72 1.22
C ALA A 174 -24.61 -8.10 1.88
N HIS A 175 -24.93 -9.13 1.08
CA HIS A 175 -25.09 -10.52 1.54
C HIS A 175 -26.22 -10.71 2.57
N ASN A 176 -27.18 -9.79 2.61
CA ASN A 176 -28.34 -9.89 3.48
C ASN A 176 -29.24 -11.06 3.08
N ARG A 177 -29.90 -11.65 4.09
CA ARG A 177 -30.85 -12.74 3.87
C ARG A 177 -32.19 -12.18 3.38
N ASP A 178 -32.63 -12.62 2.21
CA ASP A 178 -34.00 -12.40 1.75
C ASP A 178 -34.94 -13.33 2.53
N THR A 179 -35.58 -12.79 3.56
CA THR A 179 -36.72 -13.45 4.20
C THR A 179 -37.98 -12.90 3.55
N ALA A 180 -38.77 -13.74 2.89
CA ALA A 180 -39.98 -13.30 2.19
C ALA A 180 -40.92 -12.54 3.15
N GLY A 181 -40.95 -11.21 3.02
CA GLY A 181 -41.73 -10.31 3.89
C GLY A 181 -41.09 -9.95 5.25
N GLY A 182 -39.84 -10.35 5.50
CA GLY A 182 -39.06 -9.99 6.69
C GLY A 182 -38.02 -8.90 6.42
N PRO A 183 -37.32 -8.42 7.47
CA PRO A 183 -36.36 -7.33 7.36
C PRO A 183 -35.10 -7.76 6.59
N ASN A 184 -34.58 -6.86 5.75
CA ASN A 184 -33.31 -7.01 5.03
C ASN A 184 -32.14 -6.90 6.04
N ARG A 185 -31.76 -8.02 6.66
CA ARG A 185 -30.71 -8.08 7.71
C ARG A 185 -29.48 -8.87 7.25
N PRO A 186 -28.27 -8.48 7.68
CA PRO A 186 -27.07 -9.25 7.41
C PRO A 186 -27.09 -10.58 8.17
N ALA A 187 -26.33 -11.55 7.67
CA ALA A 187 -26.22 -12.87 8.28
C ALA A 187 -24.78 -13.38 8.20
N ILE A 188 -24.36 -14.15 9.19
CA ILE A 188 -23.07 -14.85 9.18
C ILE A 188 -23.29 -16.28 8.67
N GLU A 189 -22.48 -16.69 7.69
CA GLU A 189 -22.48 -18.04 7.11
C GLU A 189 -21.34 -18.93 7.64
N ALA A 190 -20.25 -18.31 8.14
CA ALA A 190 -19.11 -18.98 8.75
C ALA A 190 -18.21 -18.03 9.55
N PHE A 191 -17.43 -18.60 10.45
CA PHE A 191 -16.20 -18.01 11.00
C PHE A 191 -15.01 -18.83 10.50
N ALA A 192 -13.95 -18.18 10.01
CA ALA A 192 -12.89 -18.86 9.27
C ALA A 192 -11.47 -18.41 9.64
N THR A 193 -10.50 -19.28 9.33
CA THR A 193 -9.11 -18.86 9.12
C THR A 193 -8.99 -18.10 7.80
N SER A 194 -8.11 -17.10 7.74
CA SER A 194 -7.90 -16.26 6.57
C SER A 194 -6.47 -15.75 6.48
N HIS A 195 -6.02 -15.51 5.25
CA HIS A 195 -4.77 -14.86 4.87
C HIS A 195 -5.00 -13.80 3.78
N ILE A 196 -6.24 -13.32 3.63
CA ILE A 196 -6.63 -12.39 2.56
C ILE A 196 -5.82 -11.08 2.66
N PRO A 197 -5.08 -10.67 1.60
CA PRO A 197 -4.43 -9.35 1.56
C PRO A 197 -5.36 -8.26 1.03
N SER A 198 -6.18 -8.61 0.05
CA SER A 198 -7.14 -7.76 -0.65
C SER A 198 -8.14 -8.66 -1.38
N PRO A 199 -9.34 -8.14 -1.74
CA PRO A 199 -10.30 -8.90 -2.52
C PRO A 199 -9.77 -9.29 -3.91
N TRP A 200 -8.88 -8.48 -4.49
CA TRP A 200 -8.30 -8.71 -5.83
C TRP A 200 -7.35 -9.90 -5.85
N MET A 201 -6.57 -10.08 -4.78
CA MET A 201 -5.67 -11.22 -4.62
C MET A 201 -6.42 -12.48 -4.19
N GLY A 202 -7.48 -12.31 -3.40
CA GLY A 202 -8.28 -13.37 -2.82
C GLY A 202 -7.56 -14.14 -1.71
N ASP A 203 -8.34 -14.90 -0.96
CA ASP A 203 -7.90 -15.64 0.23
C ASP A 203 -7.23 -16.99 -0.12
N HIS A 204 -6.62 -17.61 0.90
CA HIS A 204 -6.18 -19.00 0.92
C HIS A 204 -6.14 -19.54 2.35
N GLY A 205 -6.01 -20.85 2.52
CA GLY A 205 -6.05 -21.50 3.82
C GLY A 205 -7.40 -21.35 4.54
N VAL A 206 -8.51 -21.27 3.81
CA VAL A 206 -9.83 -20.96 4.39
C VAL A 206 -10.51 -22.21 4.95
N PHE A 207 -10.44 -22.39 6.27
CA PHE A 207 -11.16 -23.42 7.02
C PHE A 207 -12.24 -22.79 7.89
N GLN A 208 -13.47 -23.31 7.79
CA GLN A 208 -14.68 -22.66 8.30
C GLN A 208 -15.32 -23.45 9.43
N VAL A 209 -15.84 -22.73 10.43
CA VAL A 209 -16.64 -23.24 11.54
C VAL A 209 -17.90 -22.40 11.65
N MET A 210 -19.07 -23.03 11.65
CA MET A 210 -20.35 -22.35 11.85
C MET A 210 -21.12 -22.97 13.02
N PRO A 211 -21.43 -22.21 14.10
CA PRO A 211 -22.28 -22.69 15.18
C PRO A 211 -23.74 -22.78 14.73
N SER A 212 -24.45 -23.80 15.20
CA SER A 212 -25.89 -23.93 14.99
C SER A 212 -26.64 -24.12 16.30
N PRO A 213 -27.79 -23.45 16.51
CA PRO A 213 -28.68 -23.74 17.63
C PRO A 213 -29.44 -25.07 17.46
N LEU A 214 -29.34 -25.71 16.28
CA LEU A 214 -29.98 -26.98 15.96
C LEU A 214 -29.07 -28.17 16.26
N THR A 215 -29.66 -29.30 16.65
CA THR A 215 -28.92 -30.55 16.85
C THR A 215 -28.56 -31.26 15.55
N ASP A 216 -29.25 -30.94 14.46
CA ASP A 216 -29.02 -31.48 13.12
C ASP A 216 -29.10 -30.31 12.12
N PRO A 217 -28.02 -29.54 11.96
CA PRO A 217 -27.97 -28.39 11.06
C PRO A 217 -27.88 -28.80 9.59
N ASP A 218 -28.37 -27.91 8.72
CA ASP A 218 -28.11 -27.99 7.27
C ASP A 218 -26.62 -27.70 6.98
N ASP A 219 -26.07 -28.33 5.95
CA ASP A 219 -24.69 -28.08 5.51
C ASP A 219 -24.60 -26.95 4.46
N ASP A 220 -25.71 -26.55 3.85
CA ASP A 220 -25.78 -25.40 2.94
C ASP A 220 -25.51 -24.07 3.68
N ARG A 221 -24.66 -23.23 3.09
CA ARG A 221 -24.15 -21.98 3.67
C ARG A 221 -25.27 -20.97 3.95
N ARG A 222 -26.23 -20.84 3.02
CA ARG A 222 -27.37 -19.92 3.17
C ARG A 222 -28.42 -20.47 4.14
N ALA A 223 -28.63 -21.78 4.13
CA ALA A 223 -29.59 -22.43 5.02
C ALA A 223 -29.14 -22.38 6.49
N ARG A 224 -27.84 -22.55 6.75
CA ARG A 224 -27.25 -22.53 8.11
C ARG A 224 -26.98 -21.13 8.66
N ALA A 225 -27.07 -20.10 7.83
CA ALA A 225 -26.76 -18.72 8.20
C ALA A 225 -27.62 -18.21 9.36
N LEU A 226 -27.02 -17.43 10.26
CA LEU A 226 -27.72 -16.79 11.37
C LEU A 226 -27.67 -15.27 11.21
N GLY A 227 -28.83 -14.61 11.32
CA GLY A 227 -28.93 -13.15 11.21
C GLY A 227 -28.35 -12.43 12.42
N PHE A 228 -27.94 -11.18 12.23
CA PHE A 228 -27.44 -10.29 13.29
C PHE A 228 -27.73 -8.82 12.95
N ASP A 229 -27.46 -7.92 13.90
CA ASP A 229 -27.44 -6.47 13.69
C ASP A 229 -26.04 -5.93 14.04
N HIS A 230 -25.53 -4.94 13.29
CA HIS A 230 -24.21 -4.33 13.56
C HIS A 230 -24.11 -3.65 14.94
N ALA A 231 -25.25 -3.34 15.56
CA ALA A 231 -25.30 -2.82 16.93
C ALA A 231 -24.92 -3.88 17.98
N ASP A 232 -25.08 -5.17 17.65
CA ASP A 232 -24.72 -6.32 18.49
C ASP A 232 -23.38 -6.97 18.05
N GLU A 233 -22.63 -6.27 17.20
CA GLU A 233 -21.34 -6.69 16.65
C GLU A 233 -20.21 -5.82 17.22
N GLU A 234 -19.30 -6.46 17.94
CA GLU A 234 -18.10 -5.87 18.52
C GLU A 234 -16.88 -6.31 17.71
N ALA A 235 -16.36 -5.42 16.85
CA ALA A 235 -15.30 -5.75 15.90
C ALA A 235 -13.99 -5.01 16.24
N GLY A 236 -13.16 -5.65 17.06
CA GLY A 236 -11.86 -5.14 17.50
C GLY A 236 -10.66 -5.94 16.95
N PRO A 237 -9.43 -5.43 17.12
CA PRO A 237 -8.23 -6.02 16.51
C PRO A 237 -7.79 -7.32 17.20
N HIS A 238 -8.08 -7.44 18.50
CA HIS A 238 -7.71 -8.55 19.37
C HIS A 238 -8.86 -9.53 19.62
N ARG A 239 -10.10 -9.13 19.33
CA ARG A 239 -11.32 -9.91 19.54
C ARG A 239 -12.42 -9.41 18.61
N TYR A 240 -13.11 -10.35 17.97
CA TYR A 240 -14.41 -10.12 17.35
C TYR A 240 -15.48 -10.83 18.17
N ALA A 241 -16.65 -10.21 18.36
CA ALA A 241 -17.79 -10.85 18.98
C ALA A 241 -19.11 -10.40 18.36
N VAL A 242 -20.09 -11.32 18.30
CA VAL A 242 -21.42 -11.02 17.75
C VAL A 242 -22.50 -11.86 18.43
N THR A 243 -23.68 -11.26 18.61
CA THR A 243 -24.91 -11.99 18.96
C THR A 243 -25.70 -12.30 17.70
N LEU A 244 -26.03 -13.58 17.52
CA LEU A 244 -26.72 -14.12 16.36
C LEU A 244 -28.13 -14.58 16.73
N ASP A 245 -29.00 -14.66 15.72
CA ASP A 245 -30.33 -15.23 15.85
C ASP A 245 -30.31 -16.62 16.53
N GLY A 246 -31.38 -16.93 17.27
CA GLY A 246 -31.45 -18.17 18.07
C GLY A 246 -30.71 -18.09 19.42
N GLY A 247 -30.23 -16.91 19.80
CA GLY A 247 -29.52 -16.68 21.07
C GLY A 247 -28.12 -17.27 21.08
N VAL A 248 -27.53 -17.45 19.90
CA VAL A 248 -26.15 -17.93 19.76
C VAL A 248 -25.23 -16.73 19.85
N THR A 249 -24.16 -16.83 20.64
CA THR A 249 -23.07 -15.85 20.60
C THR A 249 -21.82 -16.50 20.04
N ALA A 250 -21.01 -15.69 19.34
CA ALA A 250 -19.73 -16.11 18.80
C ALA A 250 -18.65 -15.09 19.16
N GLU A 251 -17.49 -15.58 19.58
CA GLU A 251 -16.30 -14.77 19.85
C GLU A 251 -15.10 -15.40 19.15
N LEU A 252 -14.21 -14.58 18.57
CA LEU A 252 -12.98 -15.00 17.91
C LEU A 252 -11.80 -14.29 18.57
N VAL A 253 -10.75 -15.04 18.86
CA VAL A 253 -9.49 -14.52 19.40
C VAL A 253 -8.29 -15.13 18.67
N PRO A 254 -7.26 -14.33 18.34
CA PRO A 254 -6.17 -14.79 17.49
C PRO A 254 -5.04 -15.41 18.31
N GLY A 255 -4.41 -16.42 17.73
CA GLY A 255 -3.05 -16.85 18.04
C GLY A 255 -2.16 -16.53 16.84
N ASP A 256 -0.88 -16.92 16.89
CA ASP A 256 0.03 -16.62 15.78
C ASP A 256 -0.27 -17.49 14.54
N PHE A 257 -0.39 -18.81 14.74
CA PHE A 257 -0.82 -19.79 13.73
C PHE A 257 -1.99 -20.63 14.27
N ALA A 258 -2.87 -19.98 15.01
CA ALA A 258 -4.04 -20.60 15.63
C ALA A 258 -5.20 -19.61 15.76
N LEU A 259 -6.41 -20.12 15.82
CA LEU A 259 -7.64 -19.36 16.00
C LEU A 259 -8.47 -20.00 17.13
N GLY A 260 -8.82 -19.19 18.13
CA GLY A 260 -9.73 -19.56 19.20
C GLY A 260 -11.12 -19.03 18.89
N MET A 261 -12.13 -19.87 19.03
CA MET A 261 -13.53 -19.47 18.91
C MET A 261 -14.29 -19.92 20.15
N ARG A 262 -15.19 -19.08 20.66
CA ARG A 262 -16.10 -19.43 21.76
C ARG A 262 -17.53 -19.24 21.30
N PHE A 263 -18.33 -20.30 21.43
CA PHE A 263 -19.75 -20.28 21.06
C PHE A 263 -20.62 -20.56 22.29
N THR A 264 -21.65 -19.76 22.52
CA THR A 264 -22.67 -20.02 23.55
C THR A 264 -24.02 -20.23 22.87
N GLY A 265 -24.85 -21.15 23.37
CA GLY A 265 -26.18 -21.44 22.81
C GLY A 265 -26.17 -22.43 21.63
N ALA A 266 -25.00 -22.77 21.08
CA ALA A 266 -24.86 -23.73 20.00
C ALA A 266 -25.10 -25.18 20.46
N ARG A 267 -25.66 -26.02 19.58
CA ARG A 267 -25.86 -27.47 19.79
C ARG A 267 -25.05 -28.33 18.84
N ALA A 268 -24.64 -27.76 17.70
CA ALA A 268 -23.78 -28.42 16.73
C ALA A 268 -22.84 -27.40 16.08
N LEU A 269 -21.74 -27.90 15.52
CA LEU A 269 -20.81 -27.15 14.68
C LEU A 269 -20.77 -27.77 13.28
N VAL A 270 -20.97 -26.95 12.26
CA VAL A 270 -20.74 -27.31 10.86
C VAL A 270 -19.31 -26.91 10.50
N LEU A 271 -18.53 -27.85 9.96
CA LEU A 271 -17.21 -27.57 9.41
C LEU A 271 -17.28 -27.53 7.89
N ASP A 272 -16.65 -26.53 7.29
CA ASP A 272 -16.64 -26.29 5.85
C ASP A 272 -15.27 -25.70 5.46
N HIS A 273 -15.03 -25.49 4.18
CA HIS A 273 -13.74 -25.02 3.66
C HIS A 273 -13.85 -24.54 2.21
N HIS A 274 -12.83 -23.85 1.73
CA HIS A 274 -12.62 -23.63 0.29
C HIS A 274 -11.84 -24.81 -0.32
N GLY A 275 -11.92 -24.99 -1.64
CA GLY A 275 -11.33 -26.13 -2.38
C GLY A 275 -11.63 -27.52 -1.81
N GLU A 276 -10.61 -28.34 -1.56
CA GLU A 276 -10.75 -29.77 -1.19
C GLU A 276 -10.01 -30.16 0.10
N ILE A 277 -10.55 -31.15 0.82
CA ILE A 277 -9.87 -31.87 1.90
C ILE A 277 -9.31 -33.18 1.36
N ARG A 278 -7.98 -33.33 1.42
CA ARG A 278 -7.24 -34.50 0.92
C ARG A 278 -7.21 -35.65 1.91
N SER A 279 -7.17 -35.36 3.20
CA SER A 279 -7.22 -36.33 4.28
C SER A 279 -8.02 -35.81 5.45
N LEU A 280 -8.67 -36.72 6.18
CA LEU A 280 -9.45 -36.41 7.38
C LEU A 280 -9.27 -37.53 8.41
N THR A 281 -8.92 -37.16 9.62
CA THR A 281 -8.95 -38.01 10.81
C THR A 281 -9.79 -37.34 11.88
N CYS A 282 -10.67 -38.09 12.53
CA CYS A 282 -11.52 -37.64 13.63
C CYS A 282 -11.40 -38.62 14.79
N GLU A 283 -10.80 -38.20 15.89
CA GLU A 283 -10.55 -39.03 17.07
C GLU A 283 -11.14 -38.38 18.32
N ASN A 284 -11.39 -39.17 19.36
CA ASN A 284 -11.74 -38.64 20.68
C ASN A 284 -10.54 -38.78 21.62
N GLU A 285 -10.00 -37.66 22.06
CA GLU A 285 -8.87 -37.60 22.99
C GLU A 285 -9.28 -36.79 24.23
N GLY A 286 -9.24 -37.40 25.42
CA GLY A 286 -9.49 -36.67 26.67
C GLY A 286 -10.90 -36.05 26.80
N GLY A 287 -11.90 -36.55 26.05
CA GLY A 287 -13.26 -35.99 26.04
C GLY A 287 -13.49 -34.89 25.00
N GLU A 288 -12.49 -34.60 24.17
CA GLU A 288 -12.59 -33.70 23.02
C GLU A 288 -12.54 -34.49 21.70
N VAL A 289 -13.28 -34.01 20.71
CA VAL A 289 -13.08 -34.36 19.30
C VAL A 289 -11.83 -33.66 18.81
N VAL A 290 -10.92 -34.41 18.20
CA VAL A 290 -9.73 -33.92 17.51
C VAL A 290 -9.90 -34.18 16.02
N VAL A 291 -9.95 -33.11 15.24
CA VAL A 291 -10.02 -33.15 13.77
C VAL A 291 -8.65 -32.80 13.21
N ARG A 292 -8.07 -33.71 12.45
CA ARG A 292 -6.87 -33.47 11.63
C ARG A 292 -7.26 -33.53 10.17
N ALA A 293 -6.94 -32.49 9.39
CA ALA A 293 -7.28 -32.46 7.97
C ALA A 293 -6.20 -31.77 7.14
N LEU A 294 -5.99 -32.23 5.92
CA LEU A 294 -5.12 -31.56 4.94
C LEU A 294 -5.98 -30.83 3.91
N LEU A 295 -5.99 -29.50 4.01
CA LEU A 295 -6.71 -28.58 3.13
C LEU A 295 -5.85 -28.19 1.93
N ALA A 296 -6.36 -28.41 0.73
CA ALA A 296 -5.83 -27.87 -0.51
C ALA A 296 -6.91 -27.01 -1.15
N ASP A 297 -6.91 -25.72 -0.82
CA ASP A 297 -8.03 -24.83 -1.16
C ASP A 297 -7.82 -24.06 -2.46
N ARG A 298 -6.57 -23.73 -2.80
CA ARG A 298 -6.21 -22.95 -3.98
C ARG A 298 -4.97 -23.51 -4.70
N GLU A 299 -5.04 -23.55 -6.03
CA GLU A 299 -3.90 -23.96 -6.87
C GLU A 299 -2.72 -22.98 -6.71
N GLY A 300 -1.50 -23.50 -6.71
CA GLY A 300 -0.28 -22.69 -6.56
C GLY A 300 -0.05 -22.18 -5.13
N LYS A 301 -0.86 -22.61 -4.15
CA LYS A 301 -0.71 -22.29 -2.73
C LYS A 301 -0.35 -23.54 -1.93
N PRO A 302 0.42 -23.39 -0.82
CA PRO A 302 0.74 -24.51 0.04
C PRO A 302 -0.53 -25.10 0.66
N ALA A 303 -0.60 -26.43 0.72
CA ALA A 303 -1.67 -27.09 1.47
C ALA A 303 -1.53 -26.78 2.96
N GLN A 304 -2.65 -26.73 3.68
CA GLN A 304 -2.69 -26.41 5.10
C GLN A 304 -3.15 -27.62 5.92
N HIS A 305 -2.33 -28.01 6.88
CA HIS A 305 -2.66 -28.93 7.94
C HIS A 305 -3.52 -28.21 8.98
N ILE A 306 -4.69 -28.75 9.26
CA ILE A 306 -5.66 -28.23 10.22
C ILE A 306 -5.68 -29.16 11.43
N HIS A 307 -5.56 -28.60 12.63
CA HIS A 307 -5.69 -29.30 13.90
C HIS A 307 -6.75 -28.61 14.77
N LEU A 308 -7.98 -29.14 14.80
CA LEU A 308 -9.09 -28.59 15.58
C LEU A 308 -9.41 -29.46 16.78
N ARG A 309 -9.63 -28.83 17.95
CA ARG A 309 -10.07 -29.47 19.19
C ARG A 309 -11.34 -28.82 19.72
N VAL A 310 -12.33 -29.65 20.09
CA VAL A 310 -13.61 -29.19 20.66
C VAL A 310 -14.27 -30.28 21.51
N ALA A 311 -14.94 -29.90 22.59
CA ALA A 311 -15.75 -30.84 23.38
C ALA A 311 -17.04 -31.24 22.64
N GLY A 312 -17.23 -32.54 22.38
CA GLY A 312 -18.41 -33.03 21.68
C GLY A 312 -18.27 -34.45 21.15
N THR A 313 -19.06 -34.77 20.14
CA THR A 313 -18.98 -36.04 19.40
C THR A 313 -19.05 -35.76 17.89
N SER A 314 -18.13 -36.36 17.13
CA SER A 314 -18.04 -36.13 15.68
C SER A 314 -18.99 -37.04 14.91
N GLN A 315 -19.70 -36.48 13.94
CA GLN A 315 -20.38 -37.20 12.85
C GLN A 315 -19.75 -36.86 11.49
N LEU A 316 -18.57 -36.24 11.50
CA LEU A 316 -17.89 -35.76 10.31
C LEU A 316 -17.42 -36.93 9.44
N ARG A 317 -17.57 -36.77 8.14
CA ARG A 317 -17.10 -37.70 7.12
C ARG A 317 -16.57 -36.93 5.92
N LEU A 318 -15.58 -37.52 5.25
CA LEU A 318 -15.05 -36.99 4.00
C LEU A 318 -15.76 -37.65 2.82
N GLY A 319 -16.33 -36.85 1.92
CA GLY A 319 -16.96 -37.33 0.69
C GLY A 319 -16.64 -36.43 -0.49
N ALA A 320 -16.01 -36.99 -1.53
CA ALA A 320 -15.59 -36.27 -2.74
C ALA A 320 -14.80 -34.97 -2.42
N GLY A 321 -13.85 -35.05 -1.50
CA GLY A 321 -13.03 -33.90 -1.09
C GLY A 321 -13.75 -32.85 -0.24
N ARG A 322 -15.00 -33.09 0.19
CA ARG A 322 -15.79 -32.17 1.02
C ARG A 322 -16.12 -32.78 2.38
N LEU A 323 -16.07 -31.96 3.42
CA LEU A 323 -16.59 -32.33 4.74
C LEU A 323 -18.12 -32.41 4.70
N ARG A 324 -18.68 -33.43 5.36
CA ARG A 324 -20.13 -33.61 5.54
C ARG A 324 -20.42 -34.02 6.98
N GLY A 325 -21.62 -33.69 7.45
CA GLY A 325 -22.03 -33.92 8.84
C GLY A 325 -21.61 -32.76 9.74
N HIS A 326 -21.72 -32.97 11.05
CA HIS A 326 -21.46 -31.93 12.06
C HIS A 326 -20.78 -32.54 13.30
N ILE A 327 -20.26 -31.68 14.16
CA ILE A 327 -19.86 -32.06 15.53
C ILE A 327 -21.03 -31.73 16.46
N ALA A 328 -21.57 -32.73 17.14
CA ALA A 328 -22.63 -32.54 18.14
C ALA A 328 -21.99 -32.13 19.47
N LEU A 329 -22.50 -31.04 20.07
CA LEU A 329 -21.98 -30.47 21.30
C LEU A 329 -22.65 -31.08 22.53
N ASN A 330 -21.92 -31.19 23.64
CA ASN A 330 -22.37 -31.82 24.88
C ASN A 330 -23.43 -31.01 25.66
N GLY A 331 -23.85 -29.85 25.15
CA GLY A 331 -24.84 -28.95 25.73
C GLY A 331 -24.84 -27.59 25.01
N ALA A 332 -25.73 -26.68 25.44
CA ALA A 332 -25.85 -25.32 24.86
C ALA A 332 -25.13 -24.24 25.69
N GLY A 333 -24.22 -24.62 26.59
CA GLY A 333 -23.35 -23.69 27.31
C GLY A 333 -22.22 -23.15 26.43
N ALA A 334 -21.31 -22.37 27.02
CA ALA A 334 -20.11 -21.93 26.31
C ALA A 334 -19.23 -23.14 25.93
N VAL A 335 -18.81 -23.21 24.67
CA VAL A 335 -17.86 -24.19 24.15
C VAL A 335 -16.72 -23.48 23.42
N ASP A 336 -15.50 -23.90 23.72
CA ASP A 336 -14.30 -23.41 23.05
C ASP A 336 -13.92 -24.36 21.91
N VAL A 337 -13.74 -23.79 20.73
CA VAL A 337 -13.14 -24.43 19.56
C VAL A 337 -11.75 -23.85 19.40
N ARG A 338 -10.74 -24.71 19.37
CA ARG A 338 -9.34 -24.31 19.23
C ARG A 338 -8.81 -24.92 17.95
N LEU A 339 -8.35 -24.10 17.02
CA LEU A 339 -7.89 -24.50 15.70
C LEU A 339 -6.43 -24.05 15.50
N GLY A 340 -5.50 -24.98 15.30
CA GLY A 340 -4.14 -24.70 14.85
C GLY A 340 -3.99 -24.99 13.37
N ILE A 341 -3.15 -24.22 12.69
CA ILE A 341 -2.79 -24.45 11.29
C ILE A 341 -1.29 -24.67 11.12
N SER A 342 -0.90 -25.33 10.04
CA SER A 342 0.50 -25.42 9.61
C SER A 342 0.60 -25.70 8.11
N THR A 343 1.62 -25.18 7.45
CA THR A 343 2.02 -25.58 6.11
C THR A 343 2.90 -26.83 6.12
N VAL A 344 3.46 -27.21 7.28
CA VAL A 344 4.51 -28.23 7.41
C VAL A 344 3.94 -29.62 7.69
N SER A 345 3.17 -29.79 8.77
CA SER A 345 2.62 -31.09 9.16
C SER A 345 1.48 -31.02 10.18
N ASP A 346 0.79 -32.15 10.40
CA ASP A 346 -0.24 -32.30 11.44
C ASP A 346 0.36 -32.07 12.85
N GLU A 347 1.58 -32.53 13.08
CA GLU A 347 2.30 -32.35 14.35
C GLU A 347 2.65 -30.89 14.58
N GLN A 348 3.08 -30.17 13.54
CA GLN A 348 3.37 -28.75 13.64
C GLN A 348 2.09 -27.94 13.88
N ALA A 349 0.97 -28.27 13.21
CA ALA A 349 -0.33 -27.63 13.49
C ALA A 349 -0.79 -27.85 14.93
N ALA A 350 -0.58 -29.06 15.47
CA ALA A 350 -0.85 -29.36 16.88
C ALA A 350 0.08 -28.60 17.84
N ALA A 351 1.36 -28.45 17.49
CA ALA A 351 2.34 -27.69 18.27
C ALA A 351 2.00 -26.18 18.29
N ASN A 352 1.61 -25.61 17.15
CA ASN A 352 1.14 -24.24 17.04
C ASN A 352 -0.08 -24.01 17.93
N LEU A 353 -1.05 -24.94 17.94
CA LEU A 353 -2.20 -24.86 18.84
C LEU A 353 -1.80 -24.92 20.32
N ALA A 354 -0.88 -25.83 20.67
CA ALA A 354 -0.40 -25.98 22.04
C ALA A 354 0.32 -24.71 22.52
N ALA A 355 1.11 -24.05 21.65
CA ALA A 355 1.78 -22.78 21.94
C ALA A 355 0.80 -21.60 22.05
N ALA A 356 -0.33 -21.64 21.33
CA ALA A 356 -1.40 -20.65 21.47
C ALA A 356 -2.06 -20.71 22.85
N GLY A 357 -2.30 -21.92 23.37
CA GLY A 357 -2.88 -22.16 24.69
C GLY A 357 -4.41 -22.27 24.67
N SER A 358 -5.03 -21.92 25.78
CA SER A 358 -6.49 -21.82 25.92
C SER A 358 -7.05 -20.55 25.28
N PHE A 359 -8.36 -20.51 25.06
CA PHE A 359 -9.05 -19.33 24.52
C PHE A 359 -8.75 -18.06 25.35
N ASP A 360 -8.83 -18.15 26.67
CA ASP A 360 -8.64 -16.97 27.54
C ASP A 360 -7.16 -16.50 27.57
N GLU A 361 -6.21 -17.43 27.42
CA GLU A 361 -4.78 -17.10 27.27
C GLU A 361 -4.50 -16.40 25.93
N MET A 362 -5.11 -16.88 24.84
CA MET A 362 -5.04 -16.21 23.53
C MET A 362 -5.64 -14.81 23.58
N ALA A 363 -6.84 -14.67 24.17
CA ALA A 363 -7.52 -13.38 24.34
C ALA A 363 -6.65 -12.38 25.11
N THR A 364 -6.06 -12.82 26.23
CA THR A 364 -5.19 -11.98 27.08
C THR A 364 -3.92 -11.55 26.33
N ARG A 365 -3.29 -12.48 25.61
CA ARG A 365 -2.08 -12.22 24.82
C ARG A 365 -2.34 -11.24 23.68
N ALA A 366 -3.40 -11.46 22.91
CA ALA A 366 -3.80 -10.60 21.81
C ALA A 366 -4.10 -9.18 22.29
N ARG A 367 -4.88 -9.05 23.38
CA ARG A 367 -5.17 -7.74 24.00
C ARG A 367 -3.88 -7.02 24.42
N THR A 368 -2.99 -7.73 25.10
CA THR A 368 -1.71 -7.16 25.57
C THR A 368 -0.83 -6.68 24.40
N ALA A 369 -0.72 -7.48 23.34
CA ALA A 369 0.08 -7.14 22.16
C ALA A 369 -0.46 -5.87 21.47
N TRP A 370 -1.78 -5.77 21.30
CA TRP A 370 -2.40 -4.60 20.68
C TRP A 370 -2.37 -3.36 21.57
N GLU A 371 -2.54 -3.49 22.90
CA GLU A 371 -2.39 -2.37 23.82
C GLU A 371 -0.96 -1.80 23.76
N GLN A 372 0.06 -2.66 23.68
CA GLN A 372 1.45 -2.25 23.52
C GLN A 372 1.68 -1.55 22.18
N ALA A 373 1.21 -2.14 21.08
CA ALA A 373 1.42 -1.58 19.75
C ALA A 373 0.72 -0.22 19.56
N LEU A 374 -0.53 -0.08 20.03
CA LEU A 374 -1.28 1.18 19.92
C LEU A 374 -0.77 2.27 20.86
N ALA A 375 -0.05 1.92 21.93
CA ALA A 375 0.58 2.89 22.83
C ALA A 375 1.76 3.65 22.18
N ALA A 376 2.25 3.18 21.03
CA ALA A 376 3.30 3.86 20.26
C ALA A 376 2.88 5.24 19.74
N VAL A 377 1.58 5.54 19.67
CA VAL A 377 1.07 6.83 19.17
C VAL A 377 -0.01 7.38 20.10
N GLU A 378 0.28 8.49 20.78
CA GLU A 378 -0.69 9.25 21.56
C GLU A 378 -1.08 10.53 20.84
N ILE A 379 -2.37 10.86 20.84
CA ILE A 379 -2.94 11.99 20.10
C ILE A 379 -3.86 12.78 21.01
N GLU A 380 -3.70 14.10 21.02
CA GLU A 380 -4.59 15.04 21.69
C GLU A 380 -5.20 16.03 20.69
N GLY A 381 -6.48 16.37 20.88
CA GLY A 381 -7.20 17.33 20.04
C GLY A 381 -7.74 16.77 18.72
N ALA A 382 -7.78 15.44 18.56
CA ALA A 382 -8.49 14.78 17.48
C ALA A 382 -10.00 14.69 17.74
N SER A 383 -10.81 14.76 16.69
CA SER A 383 -12.22 14.37 16.71
C SER A 383 -12.39 12.85 16.89
N GLU A 384 -13.61 12.40 17.21
CA GLU A 384 -13.89 10.96 17.35
C GLU A 384 -13.56 10.17 16.07
N ASP A 385 -13.96 10.68 14.90
CA ASP A 385 -13.70 10.01 13.62
C ASP A 385 -12.20 10.01 13.26
N GLN A 386 -11.46 11.06 13.63
CA GLN A 386 -10.00 11.07 13.51
C GLN A 386 -9.36 10.02 14.42
N LEU A 387 -9.81 9.89 15.67
CA LEU A 387 -9.29 8.86 16.59
C LEU A 387 -9.56 7.46 16.03
N VAL A 388 -10.78 7.17 15.59
CA VAL A 388 -11.09 5.88 14.95
C VAL A 388 -10.21 5.65 13.72
N SER A 389 -10.06 6.65 12.84
CA SER A 389 -9.24 6.53 11.63
C SER A 389 -7.75 6.29 11.92
N ILE A 390 -7.19 6.98 12.93
CA ILE A 390 -5.79 6.78 13.35
C ILE A 390 -5.62 5.39 13.97
N ARG A 391 -6.51 4.99 14.89
CA ARG A 391 -6.40 3.72 15.62
C ARG A 391 -6.63 2.51 14.71
N SER A 392 -7.69 2.55 13.90
CA SER A 392 -7.92 1.53 12.87
C SER A 392 -6.83 1.54 11.80
N GLY A 393 -6.27 2.71 11.46
CA GLY A 393 -5.16 2.80 10.51
C GLY A 393 -3.87 2.15 11.03
N LEU A 394 -3.53 2.37 12.30
CA LEU A 394 -2.40 1.69 12.95
C LEU A 394 -2.64 0.18 13.04
N TYR A 395 -3.88 -0.25 13.30
CA TYR A 395 -4.24 -1.66 13.21
C TYR A 395 -3.98 -2.24 11.81
N ARG A 396 -4.42 -1.58 10.75
CA ARG A 396 -4.20 -2.04 9.36
C ARG A 396 -2.73 -2.09 8.98
N LEU A 397 -1.96 -1.07 9.36
CA LEU A 397 -0.50 -1.03 9.18
C LEU A 397 0.20 -2.23 9.84
N LEU A 398 -0.27 -2.63 11.02
CA LEU A 398 0.34 -3.70 11.81
C LEU A 398 -0.26 -5.09 11.50
N LEU A 399 -1.23 -5.20 10.59
CA LEU A 399 -1.72 -6.50 10.12
C LEU A 399 -0.78 -7.10 9.07
N TYR A 400 -0.24 -6.28 8.17
CA TYR A 400 0.59 -6.69 7.05
C TYR A 400 1.99 -6.07 7.15
N PRO A 401 3.03 -6.75 6.66
CA PRO A 401 3.02 -8.12 6.14
C PRO A 401 2.88 -9.17 7.26
N ASN A 402 2.66 -10.43 6.89
CA ASN A 402 2.44 -11.53 7.83
C ASN A 402 3.68 -12.42 8.02
N ARG A 403 3.93 -12.88 9.24
CA ARG A 403 4.92 -13.94 9.50
C ARG A 403 4.44 -15.25 8.87
N TYR A 404 5.37 -15.98 8.24
CA TYR A 404 5.10 -17.28 7.62
C TYR A 404 5.87 -18.42 8.27
N GLY A 405 7.05 -18.14 8.85
CA GLY A 405 7.84 -19.12 9.58
C GLY A 405 7.20 -19.52 10.91
N GLU A 406 6.86 -20.80 11.07
CA GLU A 406 6.10 -21.31 12.22
C GLU A 406 6.98 -21.71 13.40
N GLY A 407 6.55 -21.30 14.60
CA GLY A 407 7.21 -21.65 15.86
C GLY A 407 8.66 -21.13 15.98
N PRO A 408 9.39 -21.56 17.02
CA PRO A 408 10.75 -21.06 17.29
C PRO A 408 11.79 -21.43 16.23
N SER A 409 11.52 -22.45 15.41
CA SER A 409 12.41 -22.87 14.31
C SER A 409 12.09 -22.17 12.99
N HIS A 410 11.04 -21.36 12.94
CA HIS A 410 10.53 -20.73 11.73
C HIS A 410 10.30 -21.72 10.58
N ALA A 411 9.75 -22.90 10.91
CA ALA A 411 9.53 -23.94 9.93
C ALA A 411 8.38 -23.56 8.99
N HIS A 412 8.56 -23.71 7.68
CA HIS A 412 7.51 -23.43 6.71
C HIS A 412 7.75 -24.19 5.41
N VAL A 413 6.70 -24.49 4.65
CA VAL A 413 6.86 -25.00 3.27
C VAL A 413 7.13 -23.84 2.33
N SER A 414 8.15 -23.95 1.48
CA SER A 414 8.47 -22.95 0.46
C SER A 414 7.22 -22.62 -0.35
N PRO A 415 6.83 -21.32 -0.47
CA PRO A 415 5.65 -20.94 -1.22
C PRO A 415 5.85 -21.04 -2.75
N TYR A 416 7.04 -21.48 -3.21
CA TYR A 416 7.39 -21.57 -4.61
C TYR A 416 7.34 -23.00 -5.15
N ASP A 417 7.93 -23.96 -4.43
CA ASP A 417 7.93 -25.37 -4.84
C ASP A 417 6.87 -26.22 -4.11
N LEU A 418 6.22 -25.65 -3.09
CA LEU A 418 5.12 -26.21 -2.32
C LEU A 418 5.42 -27.57 -1.64
N THR A 419 6.70 -27.93 -1.50
CA THR A 419 7.11 -29.24 -0.97
C THR A 419 8.32 -29.18 -0.04
N THR A 420 9.25 -28.25 -0.25
CA THR A 420 10.47 -28.13 0.55
C THR A 420 10.17 -27.41 1.86
N VAL A 421 10.50 -28.04 2.99
CA VAL A 421 10.45 -27.39 4.29
C VAL A 421 11.74 -26.59 4.53
N ARG A 422 11.58 -25.31 4.83
CA ARG A 422 12.63 -24.35 5.20
C ARG A 422 12.56 -24.05 6.70
N TYR A 423 13.67 -23.54 7.26
CA TYR A 423 13.83 -23.20 8.67
C TYR A 423 14.50 -21.83 8.78
N ALA A 424 13.76 -20.79 8.45
CA ALA A 424 14.23 -19.41 8.38
C ALA A 424 13.07 -18.43 8.60
N PRO A 425 13.30 -17.23 9.14
CA PRO A 425 12.26 -16.22 9.21
C PRO A 425 11.83 -15.85 7.78
N MET A 426 10.54 -15.97 7.50
CA MET A 426 9.94 -15.63 6.21
C MET A 426 8.71 -14.77 6.47
N THR A 427 8.56 -13.72 5.66
CA THR A 427 7.46 -12.75 5.72
C THR A 427 6.72 -12.77 4.40
N VAL A 428 5.39 -12.77 4.40
CA VAL A 428 4.55 -12.92 3.20
C VAL A 428 3.37 -11.94 3.20
N THR A 429 2.58 -11.93 2.13
CA THR A 429 1.31 -11.19 2.04
C THR A 429 1.54 -9.68 2.05
N HIS A 430 2.11 -9.16 0.96
CA HIS A 430 2.47 -7.75 0.85
C HIS A 430 2.65 -7.27 -0.58
N GLY A 431 2.16 -6.07 -0.86
CA GLY A 431 2.38 -5.32 -2.09
C GLY A 431 3.39 -4.21 -1.91
N PHE A 432 4.58 -4.36 -2.49
CA PHE A 432 5.60 -3.30 -2.37
C PHE A 432 5.31 -2.12 -3.28
N TRP A 433 4.63 -2.33 -4.41
CA TRP A 433 4.24 -1.23 -5.28
C TRP A 433 3.42 -0.22 -4.51
N ASP A 434 2.58 -0.66 -3.56
CA ASP A 434 1.77 0.17 -2.67
C ASP A 434 2.58 0.78 -1.52
N THR A 435 3.18 -0.10 -0.72
CA THR A 435 3.59 0.18 0.67
C THR A 435 4.91 0.91 0.84
N TYR A 436 5.73 1.04 -0.22
CA TYR A 436 7.02 1.73 -0.13
C TYR A 436 6.88 3.22 0.17
N ARG A 437 5.71 3.80 -0.16
CA ARG A 437 5.43 5.22 -0.06
C ARG A 437 5.29 5.65 1.40
N THR A 438 4.46 4.99 2.20
CA THR A 438 4.19 5.42 3.58
C THR A 438 4.17 4.31 4.61
N ALA A 439 3.74 3.09 4.28
CA ALA A 439 3.68 2.01 5.28
C ALA A 439 5.06 1.66 5.85
N TRP A 440 6.06 1.35 5.01
CA TRP A 440 7.41 1.02 5.49
C TRP A 440 8.11 2.18 6.23
N PRO A 441 8.04 3.44 5.75
CA PRO A 441 8.55 4.58 6.51
C PRO A 441 7.90 4.77 7.89
N LEU A 442 6.61 4.44 8.06
CA LEU A 442 5.93 4.53 9.35
C LEU A 442 6.31 3.38 10.27
N LEU A 443 6.41 2.15 9.75
CA LEU A 443 6.93 1.00 10.49
C LEU A 443 8.35 1.28 11.00
N ALA A 444 9.23 1.81 10.14
CA ALA A 444 10.59 2.19 10.52
C ALA A 444 10.65 3.30 11.58
N LEU A 445 9.64 4.17 11.66
CA LEU A 445 9.56 5.22 12.67
C LEU A 445 9.03 4.71 14.02
N LEU A 446 8.10 3.75 14.02
CA LEU A 446 7.43 3.26 15.23
C LEU A 446 8.07 2.00 15.82
N ASP A 447 8.56 1.08 14.99
CA ASP A 447 9.21 -0.15 15.40
C ASP A 447 10.36 -0.49 14.43
N PRO A 448 11.52 0.20 14.57
CA PRO A 448 12.66 -0.02 13.67
C PRO A 448 13.11 -1.49 13.64
N ALA A 449 13.23 -2.14 14.80
CA ALA A 449 13.68 -3.52 14.87
C ALA A 449 12.67 -4.51 14.27
N GLY A 450 11.37 -4.28 14.49
CA GLY A 450 10.30 -5.04 13.84
C GLY A 450 10.32 -4.86 12.32
N ALA A 451 10.45 -3.64 11.82
CA ALA A 451 10.55 -3.35 10.39
C ALA A 451 11.74 -4.10 9.75
N GLY A 452 12.91 -4.08 10.40
CA GLY A 452 14.09 -4.82 9.94
C GLY A 452 13.88 -6.33 9.92
N SER A 453 13.26 -6.90 10.97
CA SER A 453 12.93 -8.32 11.00
C SER A 453 11.93 -8.73 9.91
N LEU A 454 10.96 -7.88 9.58
CA LEU A 454 9.99 -8.15 8.52
C LEU A 454 10.66 -8.10 7.14
N ALA A 455 11.52 -7.10 6.90
CA ALA A 455 12.29 -6.96 5.68
C ALA A 455 13.26 -8.14 5.46
N GLU A 456 13.94 -8.60 6.52
CA GLU A 456 14.79 -9.80 6.45
C GLU A 456 13.99 -11.05 6.02
N GLY A 457 12.74 -11.18 6.47
CA GLY A 457 11.87 -12.25 6.00
C GLY A 457 11.53 -12.17 4.51
N PHE A 458 11.60 -11.00 3.88
CA PHE A 458 11.51 -10.87 2.42
C PHE A 458 12.84 -11.10 1.69
N VAL A 459 13.98 -10.85 2.35
CA VAL A 459 15.30 -11.28 1.86
C VAL A 459 15.37 -12.81 1.79
N GLU A 460 14.69 -13.52 2.69
CA GLU A 460 14.60 -14.99 2.64
C GLU A 460 13.94 -15.52 1.35
N HIS A 461 13.01 -14.79 0.73
CA HIS A 461 12.48 -15.17 -0.58
C HIS A 461 13.58 -15.27 -1.65
N PHE A 462 14.57 -14.38 -1.60
CA PHE A 462 15.74 -14.43 -2.47
C PHE A 462 16.61 -15.64 -2.19
N ARG A 463 16.82 -16.00 -0.92
CA ARG A 463 17.57 -17.22 -0.56
C ARG A 463 16.84 -18.50 -0.98
N ASP A 464 15.50 -18.50 -0.92
CA ASP A 464 14.67 -19.64 -1.27
C ASP A 464 14.59 -19.87 -2.79
N ARG A 465 14.26 -18.83 -3.57
CA ARG A 465 13.97 -18.95 -5.03
C ARG A 465 14.94 -18.18 -5.94
N GLY A 466 15.81 -17.34 -5.39
CA GLY A 466 16.72 -16.49 -6.15
C GLY A 466 16.14 -15.14 -6.58
N TRP A 467 14.89 -14.84 -6.23
CA TRP A 467 14.23 -13.57 -6.55
C TRP A 467 13.39 -13.10 -5.36
N THR A 468 13.36 -11.79 -5.13
CA THR A 468 12.38 -11.17 -4.22
C THR A 468 11.05 -10.99 -4.96
N PRO A 469 9.90 -11.17 -4.27
CA PRO A 469 8.59 -10.93 -4.87
C PRO A 469 8.34 -9.42 -5.01
N ARG A 470 7.67 -9.00 -6.10
CA ARG A 470 7.11 -7.64 -6.22
C ARG A 470 5.83 -7.49 -5.42
N TRP A 471 5.02 -8.55 -5.48
CA TRP A 471 3.83 -8.79 -4.69
C TRP A 471 3.91 -10.22 -4.16
N SER A 472 3.61 -10.43 -2.89
CA SER A 472 3.63 -11.74 -2.22
C SER A 472 2.25 -12.10 -1.70
N ALA A 473 1.76 -13.33 -1.96
CA ALA A 473 0.52 -13.85 -1.33
C ALA A 473 0.35 -15.40 -1.44
N PRO A 474 1.19 -16.28 -0.86
CA PRO A 474 2.41 -15.98 -0.10
C PRO A 474 3.67 -16.03 -0.97
N GLY A 475 3.64 -16.73 -2.11
CA GLY A 475 4.71 -16.68 -3.12
C GLY A 475 4.61 -15.43 -3.99
N ALA A 476 5.49 -15.30 -4.98
CA ALA A 476 5.46 -14.18 -5.92
C ALA A 476 4.21 -14.21 -6.82
N GLU A 477 3.59 -13.04 -7.01
CA GLU A 477 2.40 -12.82 -7.83
C GLU A 477 2.66 -11.79 -8.93
N ASP A 478 2.01 -11.97 -10.09
CA ASP A 478 2.15 -11.02 -11.20
C ASP A 478 1.15 -9.87 -11.05
N CYS A 479 1.43 -8.98 -10.10
CA CYS A 479 0.61 -7.83 -9.79
C CYS A 479 1.45 -6.56 -9.75
N MET A 480 0.88 -5.45 -10.24
CA MET A 480 1.49 -4.12 -10.31
C MET A 480 2.83 -4.06 -11.08
N THR A 481 3.52 -2.92 -11.00
CA THR A 481 4.82 -2.63 -11.64
C THR A 481 5.93 -2.39 -10.61
N GLY A 482 7.18 -2.28 -11.06
CA GLY A 482 8.33 -1.93 -10.21
C GLY A 482 8.86 -3.05 -9.31
N THR A 483 10.12 -2.93 -8.87
CA THR A 483 10.75 -3.78 -7.84
C THR A 483 10.96 -2.97 -6.56
N THR A 484 9.91 -2.32 -6.07
CA THR A 484 9.98 -1.31 -4.99
C THR A 484 10.39 -1.82 -3.62
N PHE A 485 10.54 -3.14 -3.43
CA PHE A 485 11.28 -3.65 -2.28
C PHE A 485 12.74 -3.15 -2.25
N ASP A 486 13.36 -2.95 -3.43
CA ASP A 486 14.69 -2.34 -3.56
C ASP A 486 14.72 -0.94 -2.90
N THR A 487 13.66 -0.15 -3.11
CA THR A 487 13.49 1.19 -2.52
C THR A 487 13.21 1.13 -1.01
N VAL A 488 12.42 0.15 -0.56
CA VAL A 488 12.19 -0.08 0.88
C VAL A 488 13.50 -0.40 1.59
N LEU A 489 14.29 -1.35 1.06
CA LEU A 489 15.58 -1.73 1.63
C LEU A 489 16.53 -0.53 1.74
N ALA A 490 16.58 0.30 0.70
CA ALA A 490 17.38 1.52 0.70
C ALA A 490 16.96 2.50 1.80
N ASP A 491 15.66 2.76 1.93
CA ASP A 491 15.14 3.68 2.94
C ASP A 491 15.37 3.16 4.37
N LEU A 492 15.20 1.86 4.60
CA LEU A 492 15.49 1.22 5.89
C LEU A 492 16.98 1.31 6.24
N ALA A 493 17.87 1.01 5.28
CA ALA A 493 19.31 1.10 5.48
C ALA A 493 19.76 2.52 5.83
N LEU A 494 19.27 3.54 5.11
CA LEU A 494 19.58 4.95 5.38
C LEU A 494 19.06 5.44 6.74
N ARG A 495 17.99 4.82 7.27
CA ARG A 495 17.47 5.10 8.62
C ARG A 495 18.24 4.37 9.72
N GLY A 496 19.20 3.49 9.37
CA GLY A 496 19.93 2.68 10.32
C GLY A 496 19.08 1.58 10.95
N VAL A 497 18.08 1.08 10.24
CA VAL A 497 17.22 -0.01 10.71
C VAL A 497 18.04 -1.30 10.87
N PRO A 498 18.05 -1.95 12.05
CA PRO A 498 18.87 -3.11 12.30
C PRO A 498 18.22 -4.41 11.81
N GLY A 499 19.01 -5.50 11.75
CA GLY A 499 18.47 -6.86 11.58
C GLY A 499 18.29 -7.33 10.13
N ILE A 500 18.76 -6.55 9.16
CA ILE A 500 18.75 -6.89 7.72
C ILE A 500 20.15 -7.33 7.30
N ASP A 501 20.25 -8.46 6.59
CA ASP A 501 21.45 -8.83 5.84
C ASP A 501 21.57 -7.94 4.59
N LEU A 502 22.17 -6.75 4.76
CA LEU A 502 22.25 -5.73 3.71
C LEU A 502 23.05 -6.20 2.48
N GLU A 503 24.04 -7.08 2.65
CA GLU A 503 24.79 -7.64 1.53
C GLU A 503 23.89 -8.51 0.66
N THR A 504 23.17 -9.48 1.25
CA THR A 504 22.22 -10.31 0.49
C THR A 504 21.07 -9.48 -0.09
N ALA A 505 20.58 -8.50 0.67
CA ALA A 505 19.54 -7.58 0.22
C ALA A 505 19.99 -6.78 -1.02
N TYR A 506 21.21 -6.23 -1.01
CA TYR A 506 21.79 -5.54 -2.14
C TYR A 506 21.97 -6.45 -3.37
N VAL A 507 22.49 -7.67 -3.18
CA VAL A 507 22.63 -8.66 -4.26
C VAL A 507 21.27 -8.97 -4.89
N SER A 508 20.18 -9.01 -4.11
CA SER A 508 18.83 -9.20 -4.62
C SER A 508 18.34 -8.03 -5.49
N ALA A 509 18.59 -6.79 -5.04
CA ALA A 509 18.23 -5.57 -5.76
C ALA A 509 19.07 -5.40 -7.05
N LEU A 510 20.37 -5.76 -6.98
CA LEU A 510 21.26 -5.80 -8.14
C LEU A 510 20.74 -6.80 -9.18
N ARG A 511 20.30 -7.99 -8.78
CA ARG A 511 19.69 -8.97 -9.69
C ARG A 511 18.45 -8.40 -10.38
N ASN A 512 17.55 -7.77 -9.63
CA ASN A 512 16.35 -7.10 -10.16
C ASN A 512 16.69 -6.06 -11.24
N ALA A 513 17.78 -5.31 -11.06
CA ALA A 513 18.16 -4.22 -11.95
C ALA A 513 19.03 -4.63 -13.15
N THR A 514 19.67 -5.80 -13.11
CA THR A 514 20.71 -6.22 -14.07
C THR A 514 20.45 -7.53 -14.81
N VAL A 515 19.47 -8.32 -14.38
CA VAL A 515 19.16 -9.64 -14.97
C VAL A 515 17.73 -9.65 -15.49
N PRO A 516 17.49 -9.89 -16.79
CA PRO A 516 16.14 -10.08 -17.31
C PRO A 516 15.46 -11.27 -16.60
N PRO A 517 14.24 -11.11 -16.07
CA PRO A 517 13.59 -12.17 -15.32
C PRO A 517 13.22 -13.36 -16.20
N ASP A 518 13.26 -14.56 -15.60
CA ASP A 518 12.86 -15.84 -16.21
C ASP A 518 11.36 -16.15 -16.05
N ASP A 519 10.67 -15.38 -15.21
CA ASP A 519 9.26 -15.53 -14.84
C ASP A 519 8.61 -14.15 -14.71
N VAL A 520 7.38 -13.99 -15.21
CA VAL A 520 6.67 -12.71 -15.23
C VAL A 520 6.35 -12.17 -13.82
N ARG A 521 6.35 -13.03 -12.79
CA ARG A 521 6.00 -12.68 -11.41
C ARG A 521 7.14 -12.02 -10.63
N VAL A 522 8.37 -12.01 -11.16
CA VAL A 522 9.57 -11.51 -10.47
C VAL A 522 10.42 -10.61 -11.36
N GLY A 523 11.35 -9.87 -10.75
CA GLY A 523 12.24 -8.95 -11.45
C GLY A 523 11.49 -7.88 -12.25
N ARG A 524 12.20 -7.20 -13.16
CA ARG A 524 11.65 -6.09 -13.95
C ARG A 524 11.17 -6.58 -15.32
N LYS A 525 9.88 -6.44 -15.62
CA LYS A 525 9.35 -6.77 -16.96
C LYS A 525 9.93 -5.83 -18.01
N GLY A 526 10.18 -6.35 -19.20
CA GLY A 526 10.76 -5.59 -20.31
C GLY A 526 12.24 -5.19 -20.15
N LEU A 527 12.89 -5.57 -19.05
CA LEU A 527 14.25 -5.13 -18.70
C LEU A 527 15.29 -5.42 -19.79
N ARG A 528 15.18 -6.57 -20.48
CA ARG A 528 16.17 -7.03 -21.47
C ARG A 528 16.56 -5.96 -22.49
N ARG A 529 15.57 -5.23 -23.02
CA ARG A 529 15.80 -4.13 -23.98
C ARG A 529 15.93 -2.79 -23.26
N ALA A 530 15.22 -2.64 -22.14
CA ALA A 530 15.13 -1.37 -21.43
C ALA A 530 16.44 -0.90 -20.80
N ILE A 531 17.34 -1.81 -20.40
CA ILE A 531 18.68 -1.44 -19.90
C ILE A 531 19.42 -0.60 -20.96
N PHE A 532 19.35 -1.02 -22.22
CA PHE A 532 20.11 -0.46 -23.33
C PHE A 532 19.39 0.71 -24.03
N ARG A 533 18.06 0.66 -24.08
CA ARG A 533 17.24 1.74 -24.66
C ARG A 533 16.96 2.88 -23.69
N GLY A 534 17.15 2.65 -22.39
CA GLY A 534 16.87 3.63 -21.32
C GLY A 534 15.38 3.82 -21.01
N TYR A 535 14.50 2.96 -21.52
CA TYR A 535 13.06 2.93 -21.20
C TYR A 535 12.46 1.55 -21.55
N VAL A 536 11.38 1.18 -20.87
CA VAL A 536 10.56 0.01 -21.21
C VAL A 536 9.54 0.42 -22.27
N ASP A 537 9.53 -0.28 -23.40
CA ASP A 537 8.72 0.08 -24.56
C ASP A 537 7.27 -0.44 -24.48
N THR A 538 6.40 0.07 -25.35
CA THR A 538 4.96 -0.23 -25.39
C THR A 538 4.60 -1.68 -25.78
N GLU A 539 5.56 -2.55 -26.12
CA GLU A 539 5.26 -4.00 -26.26
C GLU A 539 5.12 -4.67 -24.88
N THR A 540 5.68 -4.06 -23.84
CA THR A 540 5.46 -4.48 -22.45
C THR A 540 4.19 -3.82 -21.94
N HIS A 541 3.27 -4.63 -21.41
CA HIS A 541 2.08 -4.12 -20.73
C HIS A 541 2.48 -3.13 -19.63
N GLU A 542 1.90 -1.92 -19.66
CA GLU A 542 2.21 -0.83 -18.74
C GLU A 542 3.69 -0.37 -18.77
N GLY A 543 4.32 -0.44 -19.95
CA GLY A 543 5.76 -0.15 -20.10
C GLY A 543 6.20 1.24 -19.65
N LEU A 544 5.33 2.26 -19.73
CA LEU A 544 5.68 3.59 -19.20
C LEU A 544 5.75 3.58 -17.68
N SER A 545 4.77 2.99 -16.98
CA SER A 545 4.83 2.81 -15.52
C SER A 545 6.09 2.09 -15.09
N TRP A 546 6.46 1.00 -15.80
CA TRP A 546 7.72 0.31 -15.54
C TRP A 546 8.94 1.21 -15.68
N THR A 547 8.96 2.10 -16.66
CA THR A 547 10.07 3.06 -16.83
C THR A 547 10.17 4.02 -15.63
N LEU A 548 9.03 4.54 -15.16
CA LEU A 548 8.99 5.47 -14.04
C LEU A 548 9.35 4.79 -12.70
N ASP A 549 8.79 3.60 -12.45
CA ASP A 549 9.09 2.84 -11.23
C ASP A 549 10.54 2.35 -11.21
N ASN A 550 11.06 1.87 -12.34
CA ASN A 550 12.47 1.47 -12.44
C ASN A 550 13.42 2.62 -12.13
N ALA A 551 13.07 3.87 -12.45
CA ALA A 551 13.86 5.04 -12.10
C ALA A 551 13.90 5.27 -10.58
N ILE A 552 12.77 5.11 -9.89
CA ILE A 552 12.69 5.17 -8.42
C ILE A 552 13.46 4.00 -7.78
N ASN A 553 13.39 2.81 -8.38
CA ASN A 553 14.09 1.63 -7.87
C ASN A 553 15.60 1.72 -8.09
N ASP A 554 16.05 2.21 -9.24
CA ASP A 554 17.48 2.46 -9.50
C ASP A 554 18.05 3.52 -8.56
N TRP A 555 17.25 4.52 -8.13
CA TRP A 555 17.66 5.40 -7.05
C TRP A 555 17.89 4.62 -5.75
N GLY A 556 16.97 3.72 -5.38
CA GLY A 556 17.11 2.83 -4.23
C GLY A 556 18.38 1.97 -4.28
N VAL A 557 18.65 1.32 -5.42
CA VAL A 557 19.88 0.52 -5.62
C VAL A 557 21.13 1.37 -5.46
N SER A 558 21.15 2.58 -6.02
CA SER A 558 22.26 3.52 -5.85
C SER A 558 22.50 3.86 -4.37
N ARG A 559 21.43 4.14 -3.61
CA ARG A 559 21.55 4.45 -2.17
C ARG A 559 22.06 3.26 -1.37
N LEU A 560 21.60 2.03 -1.65
CA LEU A 560 22.10 0.82 -1.01
C LEU A 560 23.60 0.59 -1.27
N ALA A 561 24.04 0.74 -2.53
CA ALA A 561 25.46 0.65 -2.88
C ALA A 561 26.28 1.69 -2.11
N GLY A 562 25.78 2.92 -1.99
CA GLY A 562 26.40 3.98 -1.21
C GLY A 562 26.56 3.64 0.27
N VAL A 563 25.51 3.06 0.90
CA VAL A 563 25.57 2.62 2.31
C VAL A 563 26.63 1.52 2.49
N LEU A 564 26.65 0.49 1.64
CA LEU A 564 27.64 -0.59 1.74
C LEU A 564 29.08 -0.11 1.50
N ARG A 565 29.27 0.93 0.69
CA ARG A 565 30.59 1.54 0.44
C ARG A 565 31.14 2.30 1.65
N GLU A 566 30.32 2.69 2.62
CA GLU A 566 30.83 3.32 3.86
C GLU A 566 31.70 2.34 4.67
N ASP A 567 31.51 1.03 4.51
CA ASP A 567 32.26 -0.02 5.19
C ASP A 567 33.58 -0.41 4.50
N GLY A 568 33.82 0.07 3.27
CA GLY A 568 35.05 -0.20 2.52
C GLY A 568 35.12 0.43 1.12
N ASP A 569 36.34 0.71 0.66
CA ASP A 569 36.55 1.17 -0.73
C ASP A 569 36.44 -0.02 -1.69
N ASP A 570 35.31 -0.10 -2.39
CA ASP A 570 35.00 -1.13 -3.38
C ASP A 570 34.73 -0.47 -4.74
N GLU A 571 35.50 -0.86 -5.76
CA GLU A 571 35.42 -0.29 -7.11
C GLU A 571 34.08 -0.60 -7.79
N ASP A 572 33.53 -1.80 -7.56
CA ASP A 572 32.28 -2.26 -8.17
C ASP A 572 31.10 -1.52 -7.53
N LEU A 573 31.04 -1.44 -6.19
CA LEU A 573 30.00 -0.65 -5.50
C LEU A 573 30.03 0.82 -5.93
N THR A 574 31.22 1.40 -6.12
CA THR A 574 31.33 2.78 -6.62
C THR A 574 30.83 2.91 -8.05
N ALA A 575 31.14 1.95 -8.93
CA ALA A 575 30.65 1.94 -10.31
C ALA A 575 29.13 1.81 -10.37
N GLU A 576 28.58 0.92 -9.55
CA GLU A 576 27.15 0.61 -9.43
C GLU A 576 26.39 1.79 -8.83
N GLU A 577 26.86 2.40 -7.74
CA GLU A 577 26.27 3.60 -7.12
C GLU A 577 26.06 4.70 -8.17
N GLU A 578 27.11 5.02 -8.94
CA GLU A 578 27.08 6.08 -9.95
C GLU A 578 26.23 5.70 -11.17
N TYR A 579 26.29 4.45 -11.61
CA TYR A 579 25.51 3.95 -12.75
C TYR A 579 24.01 3.96 -12.44
N PHE A 580 23.60 3.42 -11.29
CA PHE A 580 22.21 3.41 -10.89
C PHE A 580 21.69 4.81 -10.55
N ALA A 581 22.53 5.71 -10.02
CA ALA A 581 22.17 7.11 -9.85
C ALA A 581 21.83 7.78 -11.19
N ARG A 582 22.57 7.48 -12.26
CA ARG A 582 22.27 7.97 -13.61
C ARG A 582 21.07 7.28 -14.24
N ARG A 583 20.88 5.97 -14.03
CA ARG A 583 19.67 5.26 -14.49
C ARG A 583 18.41 5.75 -13.79
N ALA A 584 18.51 6.21 -12.55
CA ALA A 584 17.42 6.85 -11.83
C ALA A 584 16.92 8.14 -12.50
N LEU A 585 17.69 8.72 -13.43
CA LEU A 585 17.26 9.87 -14.26
C LEU A 585 16.60 9.43 -15.58
N GLY A 586 16.47 8.13 -15.84
CA GLY A 586 15.90 7.54 -17.06
C GLY A 586 14.43 7.91 -17.32
N TYR A 587 13.68 8.33 -16.30
CA TYR A 587 12.33 8.88 -16.46
C TYR A 587 12.27 10.06 -17.46
N ARG A 588 13.38 10.81 -17.59
CA ARG A 588 13.52 11.91 -18.55
C ARG A 588 13.41 11.43 -20.01
N ASN A 589 13.76 10.18 -20.29
CA ASN A 589 13.73 9.63 -21.65
C ASN A 589 12.30 9.52 -22.18
N VAL A 590 11.31 9.41 -21.30
CA VAL A 590 9.89 9.24 -21.68
C VAL A 590 9.07 10.51 -21.44
N PHE A 591 9.69 11.65 -21.16
CA PHE A 591 9.01 12.94 -21.07
C PHE A 591 8.98 13.67 -22.41
N ASP A 592 7.78 13.96 -22.91
CA ASP A 592 7.58 14.74 -24.11
C ASP A 592 7.39 16.22 -23.74
N THR A 593 8.41 17.04 -23.96
CA THR A 593 8.40 18.48 -23.63
C THR A 593 7.42 19.30 -24.46
N GLU A 594 7.03 18.84 -25.66
CA GLU A 594 6.04 19.54 -26.49
C GLU A 594 4.65 19.41 -25.88
N ARG A 595 4.33 18.22 -25.36
CA ARG A 595 3.02 17.90 -24.78
C ARG A 595 2.97 18.13 -23.26
N GLY A 596 4.13 18.16 -22.61
CA GLY A 596 4.28 18.35 -21.16
C GLY A 596 3.82 17.15 -20.33
N PHE A 597 4.05 15.93 -20.82
CA PHE A 597 3.64 14.68 -20.17
C PHE A 597 4.66 13.56 -20.39
N PHE A 598 4.63 12.57 -19.50
CA PHE A 598 5.25 11.28 -19.75
C PHE A 598 4.39 10.48 -20.73
N ILE A 599 5.00 9.90 -21.76
CA ILE A 599 4.32 9.17 -22.84
C ILE A 599 5.12 7.91 -23.18
N GLY A 600 4.42 6.79 -23.35
CA GLY A 600 5.04 5.53 -23.76
C GLY A 600 5.79 5.67 -25.10
N ARG A 601 6.93 4.98 -25.20
CA ARG A 601 7.73 4.88 -26.42
C ARG A 601 7.60 3.51 -27.05
N THR A 602 7.43 3.49 -28.36
CA THR A 602 7.39 2.27 -29.15
C THR A 602 8.79 1.63 -29.25
N PRO A 603 8.89 0.36 -29.72
CA PRO A 603 10.19 -0.28 -29.94
C PRO A 603 11.14 0.48 -30.89
N SER A 604 10.61 1.32 -31.79
CA SER A 604 11.42 2.15 -32.68
C SER A 604 11.88 3.48 -32.05
N GLY A 605 11.51 3.75 -30.80
CA GLY A 605 11.79 5.01 -30.10
C GLY A 605 10.80 6.13 -30.38
N ALA A 606 9.86 5.96 -31.31
CA ALA A 606 8.80 6.94 -31.54
C ALA A 606 7.82 6.97 -30.36
N TRP A 607 7.26 8.14 -30.06
CA TRP A 607 6.14 8.29 -29.12
C TRP A 607 4.94 7.45 -29.58
N ARG A 608 4.17 6.92 -28.62
CA ARG A 608 2.90 6.26 -28.92
C ARG A 608 1.96 7.20 -29.68
N SER A 609 1.38 6.73 -30.78
CA SER A 609 0.39 7.49 -31.56
C SER A 609 -0.96 7.59 -30.85
N GLY A 610 -1.73 8.66 -31.11
CA GLY A 610 -3.07 8.82 -30.53
C GLY A 610 -3.03 9.09 -29.03
N PHE A 611 -2.27 10.12 -28.65
CA PHE A 611 -2.14 10.55 -27.25
C PHE A 611 -3.30 11.48 -26.85
N ASP A 612 -3.99 11.10 -25.80
CA ASP A 612 -4.95 11.90 -25.06
C ASP A 612 -4.59 11.74 -23.56
N PRO A 613 -4.28 12.84 -22.83
CA PRO A 613 -3.83 12.75 -21.45
C PRO A 613 -4.93 12.28 -20.48
N ASP A 614 -6.21 12.34 -20.88
CA ASP A 614 -7.33 11.94 -20.03
C ASP A 614 -7.64 10.44 -20.14
N VAL A 615 -7.06 9.73 -21.12
CA VAL A 615 -7.29 8.30 -21.33
C VAL A 615 -6.45 7.47 -20.34
N TRP A 616 -7.12 6.60 -19.60
CA TRP A 616 -6.54 5.68 -18.62
C TRP A 616 -5.91 4.44 -19.27
N GLY A 617 -4.88 3.89 -18.62
CA GLY A 617 -4.28 2.60 -19.00
C GLY A 617 -3.33 2.66 -20.21
N HIS A 618 -3.24 1.57 -20.97
CA HIS A 618 -2.23 1.34 -22.01
C HIS A 618 -0.83 1.21 -21.43
N ASP A 619 -0.13 2.33 -21.30
CA ASP A 619 1.24 2.39 -20.79
C ASP A 619 1.25 2.79 -19.30
N TYR A 620 0.12 3.29 -18.78
CA TYR A 620 -0.08 3.69 -17.38
C TYR A 620 -0.76 2.57 -16.58
N THR A 621 -0.35 2.40 -15.33
CA THR A 621 -0.94 1.47 -14.35
C THR A 621 -1.94 2.25 -13.51
N GLU A 622 -3.21 1.86 -13.58
CA GLU A 622 -4.31 2.40 -12.77
C GLU A 622 -4.41 3.93 -12.72
N THR A 623 -4.00 4.59 -13.80
CA THR A 623 -4.13 6.04 -13.95
C THR A 623 -4.02 6.45 -15.42
N ASN A 624 -3.93 7.76 -15.67
CA ASN A 624 -3.71 8.37 -16.98
C ASN A 624 -2.44 9.26 -16.97
N ALA A 625 -2.24 10.06 -18.01
CA ALA A 625 -1.06 10.91 -18.12
C ALA A 625 -1.00 12.00 -17.04
N TRP A 626 -2.15 12.44 -16.51
CA TRP A 626 -2.21 13.43 -15.44
C TRP A 626 -1.69 12.88 -14.11
N GLY A 627 -2.07 11.65 -13.74
CA GLY A 627 -1.58 11.03 -12.51
C GLY A 627 -0.08 10.76 -12.53
N THR A 628 0.47 10.41 -13.70
CA THR A 628 1.92 10.17 -13.85
C THR A 628 2.75 11.43 -14.10
N ALA A 629 2.14 12.59 -14.39
CA ALA A 629 2.84 13.84 -14.71
C ALA A 629 3.82 14.31 -13.63
N PHE A 630 3.72 13.73 -12.42
CA PHE A 630 4.55 14.06 -11.27
C PHE A 630 5.28 12.84 -10.67
N THR A 631 5.34 11.71 -11.38
CA THR A 631 5.98 10.47 -10.90
C THR A 631 7.49 10.50 -11.13
N ALA A 632 8.17 11.30 -10.31
CA ALA A 632 9.61 11.25 -10.07
C ALA A 632 9.93 11.88 -8.69
N PRO A 633 9.30 11.41 -7.59
CA PRO A 633 9.43 12.05 -6.28
C PRO A 633 10.85 12.00 -5.71
N HIS A 634 11.69 11.06 -6.19
CA HIS A 634 13.13 11.01 -5.87
C HIS A 634 13.93 12.16 -6.49
N ASP A 635 13.38 12.85 -7.51
CA ASP A 635 14.07 13.90 -8.28
C ASP A 635 13.15 15.07 -8.66
N GLY A 636 12.48 15.66 -7.68
CA GLY A 636 11.53 16.75 -7.93
C GLY A 636 12.15 17.99 -8.59
N ALA A 637 13.42 18.31 -8.32
CA ALA A 637 14.14 19.37 -9.03
C ALA A 637 14.30 19.06 -10.53
N GLY A 638 14.61 17.81 -10.87
CA GLY A 638 14.70 17.38 -12.26
C GLY A 638 13.34 17.33 -12.96
N LEU A 639 12.28 16.98 -12.24
CA LEU A 639 10.92 17.09 -12.74
C LEU A 639 10.53 18.56 -13.02
N ALA A 640 10.91 19.50 -12.15
CA ALA A 640 10.69 20.92 -12.38
C ALA A 640 11.39 21.38 -13.67
N GLU A 641 12.64 20.98 -13.88
CA GLU A 641 13.38 21.27 -15.13
C GLU A 641 12.63 20.78 -16.38
N LEU A 642 12.09 19.56 -16.37
CA LEU A 642 11.34 19.00 -17.50
C LEU A 642 10.10 19.84 -17.87
N HIS A 643 9.40 20.38 -16.87
CA HIS A 643 8.23 21.24 -17.10
C HIS A 643 8.62 22.68 -17.48
N GLY A 644 9.91 23.05 -17.43
CA GLY A 644 10.40 24.40 -17.75
C GLY A 644 10.73 25.27 -16.53
N GLY A 645 10.92 24.67 -15.36
CA GLY A 645 11.25 25.32 -14.10
C GLY A 645 10.15 25.21 -13.05
N GLU A 646 10.44 25.69 -11.84
CA GLU A 646 9.53 25.61 -10.67
C GLU A 646 8.17 26.27 -10.92
N GLU A 647 8.14 27.45 -11.55
CA GLU A 647 6.90 28.16 -11.89
C GLU A 647 6.03 27.32 -12.83
N ALA A 648 6.64 26.69 -13.84
CA ALA A 648 5.93 25.86 -14.81
C ALA A 648 5.43 24.54 -14.19
N LEU A 649 6.19 23.94 -13.28
CA LEU A 649 5.72 22.81 -12.46
C LEU A 649 4.50 23.21 -11.62
N GLY A 650 4.56 24.37 -10.95
CA GLY A 650 3.43 24.92 -10.20
C GLY A 650 2.19 25.14 -11.08
N ALA A 651 2.37 25.70 -12.27
CA ALA A 651 1.28 25.89 -13.23
C ALA A 651 0.69 24.57 -13.76
N LYS A 652 1.53 23.54 -13.94
CA LYS A 652 1.07 22.18 -14.31
C LYS A 652 0.22 21.57 -13.20
N LEU A 653 0.62 21.74 -11.94
CA LEU A 653 -0.17 21.32 -10.78
C LEU A 653 -1.50 22.09 -10.71
N ASP A 654 -1.51 23.40 -10.94
CA ASP A 654 -2.76 24.18 -10.99
C ASP A 654 -3.70 23.62 -12.08
N ALA A 655 -3.16 23.32 -13.26
CA ALA A 655 -3.94 22.71 -14.35
C ALA A 655 -4.49 21.32 -13.96
N PHE A 656 -3.70 20.50 -13.27
CA PHE A 656 -4.11 19.19 -12.75
C PHE A 656 -5.28 19.31 -11.75
N PHE A 657 -5.19 20.23 -10.78
CA PHE A 657 -6.25 20.45 -9.79
C PHE A 657 -7.48 21.15 -10.38
N ALA A 658 -7.34 21.86 -11.50
CA ALA A 658 -8.45 22.52 -12.20
C ALA A 658 -9.17 21.61 -13.21
N ARG A 659 -8.50 20.58 -13.76
CA ARG A 659 -9.08 19.64 -14.72
C ARG A 659 -9.88 18.57 -13.97
N PRO A 660 -11.21 18.44 -14.17
CA PRO A 660 -11.99 17.41 -13.47
C PRO A 660 -11.75 16.01 -14.04
N GLU A 661 -11.56 15.01 -13.18
CA GLU A 661 -11.75 13.60 -13.52
C GLU A 661 -13.26 13.33 -13.67
N THR A 662 -13.64 12.63 -14.72
CA THR A 662 -15.05 12.39 -15.10
C THR A 662 -15.50 10.96 -14.83
N GLY A 663 -14.57 10.03 -14.63
CA GLY A 663 -14.86 8.60 -14.48
C GLY A 663 -15.57 8.01 -15.71
N ALA A 664 -15.42 8.65 -16.88
CA ALA A 664 -16.18 8.29 -18.07
C ALA A 664 -15.63 7.01 -18.70
N ALA A 665 -16.52 6.05 -18.97
CA ALA A 665 -16.15 4.79 -19.64
C ALA A 665 -15.51 5.00 -21.03
N ALA A 666 -15.78 6.12 -21.71
CA ALA A 666 -15.12 6.44 -22.98
C ALA A 666 -13.62 6.74 -22.85
N LEU A 667 -13.14 7.05 -21.63
CA LEU A 667 -11.76 7.36 -21.31
C LEU A 667 -11.02 6.16 -20.68
N SER A 668 -11.64 4.98 -20.58
CA SER A 668 -11.04 3.82 -19.92
C SER A 668 -9.96 3.10 -20.74
N GLY A 669 -9.51 3.67 -21.86
CA GLY A 669 -8.49 3.10 -22.75
C GLY A 669 -8.66 1.60 -22.98
N HIS A 670 -7.60 0.83 -22.71
CA HIS A 670 -7.58 -0.62 -22.89
C HIS A 670 -8.46 -1.42 -21.91
N TYR A 671 -8.88 -0.85 -20.78
CA TYR A 671 -9.76 -1.54 -19.82
C TYR A 671 -11.15 -1.80 -20.42
N GLY A 672 -11.65 -0.89 -21.27
CA GLY A 672 -12.93 -1.03 -21.96
C GLY A 672 -14.19 -0.77 -21.12
N PHE A 673 -14.04 -0.47 -19.83
CA PHE A 673 -15.10 -0.02 -18.92
C PHE A 673 -14.49 0.88 -17.83
N ALA A 674 -15.33 1.69 -17.16
CA ALA A 674 -14.87 2.48 -16.01
C ALA A 674 -14.56 1.55 -14.83
N ILE A 675 -13.28 1.37 -14.53
CA ILE A 675 -12.80 0.68 -13.33
C ILE A 675 -13.14 1.50 -12.08
N HIS A 676 -13.11 0.89 -10.90
CA HIS A 676 -13.60 1.54 -9.68
C HIS A 676 -12.76 2.77 -9.32
N GLU A 677 -11.45 2.72 -9.55
CA GLU A 677 -10.47 3.79 -9.32
C GLU A 677 -10.79 5.05 -10.12
N MET A 678 -11.29 4.90 -11.36
CA MET A 678 -11.76 6.03 -12.18
C MET A 678 -12.96 6.71 -11.55
N THR A 679 -13.90 5.92 -11.02
CA THR A 679 -15.12 6.45 -10.40
C THR A 679 -14.84 7.07 -9.04
N GLU A 680 -13.92 6.50 -8.28
CA GLU A 680 -13.49 7.02 -6.98
C GLU A 680 -12.70 8.33 -7.16
N ALA A 681 -11.78 8.40 -8.13
CA ALA A 681 -11.03 9.61 -8.44
C ALA A 681 -11.94 10.78 -8.85
N ARG A 682 -12.99 10.52 -9.63
CA ARG A 682 -14.05 11.51 -9.90
C ARG A 682 -14.73 11.98 -8.61
N ASP A 683 -15.07 11.05 -7.73
CA ASP A 683 -15.81 11.32 -6.48
C ASP A 683 -14.94 12.01 -5.41
N VAL A 684 -13.61 12.01 -5.55
CA VAL A 684 -12.70 12.88 -4.76
C VAL A 684 -12.99 14.36 -5.00
N ARG A 685 -13.44 14.78 -6.20
CA ARG A 685 -13.81 16.19 -6.53
C ARG A 685 -12.68 17.20 -6.27
N MET A 686 -11.43 16.84 -6.60
CA MET A 686 -10.22 17.69 -6.49
C MET A 686 -9.45 17.75 -7.83
N GLY A 687 -10.16 17.95 -8.93
CA GLY A 687 -9.56 17.90 -10.26
C GLY A 687 -9.20 16.46 -10.65
N MET A 688 -7.97 16.27 -11.13
CA MET A 688 -7.41 14.96 -11.50
C MET A 688 -6.80 14.22 -10.30
N LEU A 689 -6.86 14.77 -9.08
CA LEU A 689 -6.36 14.09 -7.89
C LEU A 689 -7.24 12.90 -7.52
N GLY A 690 -6.82 11.71 -7.95
CA GLY A 690 -7.37 10.43 -7.50
C GLY A 690 -6.68 9.92 -6.24
N LEU A 691 -6.78 10.65 -5.11
CA LEU A 691 -6.22 10.19 -3.81
C LEU A 691 -6.85 8.88 -3.29
N SER A 692 -7.82 8.31 -4.02
CA SER A 692 -8.29 6.95 -3.83
C SER A 692 -7.28 5.88 -4.22
N ASN A 693 -6.21 6.23 -4.95
CA ASN A 693 -5.20 5.31 -5.45
C ASN A 693 -3.77 5.88 -5.29
N GLN A 694 -2.79 4.99 -5.14
CA GLN A 694 -1.39 5.19 -4.79
C GLN A 694 -0.60 6.13 -5.71
N PRO A 695 -0.77 6.15 -7.06
CA PRO A 695 -0.04 7.07 -7.93
C PRO A 695 -0.27 8.54 -7.58
N ALA A 696 -1.35 8.85 -6.84
CA ALA A 696 -1.68 10.21 -6.44
C ALA A 696 -1.13 10.62 -5.06
N HIS A 697 -0.63 9.69 -4.24
CA HIS A 697 -0.35 9.92 -2.82
C HIS A 697 0.69 11.03 -2.57
N HIS A 698 1.68 11.18 -3.45
CA HIS A 698 2.73 12.21 -3.33
C HIS A 698 2.36 13.53 -4.01
N ILE A 699 1.39 13.55 -4.92
CA ILE A 699 1.08 14.71 -5.78
C ILE A 699 0.77 15.99 -4.98
N PRO A 700 -0.03 15.97 -3.89
CA PRO A 700 -0.28 17.18 -3.09
C PRO A 700 0.99 17.89 -2.63
N PHE A 701 2.04 17.12 -2.35
CA PHE A 701 3.31 17.60 -1.82
C PHE A 701 4.25 18.11 -2.92
N MET A 702 3.96 17.82 -4.20
CA MET A 702 4.83 18.24 -5.32
C MET A 702 4.87 19.75 -5.54
N TYR A 703 3.90 20.52 -5.02
CA TYR A 703 4.01 21.98 -4.94
C TYR A 703 5.22 22.45 -4.14
N MET A 704 5.76 21.62 -3.23
CA MET A 704 6.96 21.96 -2.47
C MET A 704 8.20 22.06 -3.34
N PHE A 705 8.30 21.27 -4.42
CA PHE A 705 9.36 21.44 -5.42
C PHE A 705 9.19 22.71 -6.28
N ALA A 706 7.99 23.29 -6.29
CA ALA A 706 7.69 24.55 -6.97
C ALA A 706 7.79 25.78 -6.05
N GLY A 707 8.25 25.62 -4.81
CA GLY A 707 8.29 26.69 -3.80
C GLY A 707 6.93 27.17 -3.30
N ARG A 708 5.84 26.46 -3.63
CA ARG A 708 4.45 26.82 -3.31
C ARG A 708 3.93 26.04 -2.11
N HIS A 709 4.61 26.17 -0.98
CA HIS A 709 4.38 25.35 0.21
C HIS A 709 2.95 25.51 0.75
N ASP A 710 2.44 26.74 0.74
CA ASP A 710 1.08 27.06 1.18
C ASP A 710 -0.02 26.41 0.34
N ASP A 711 0.24 26.08 -0.93
CA ASP A 711 -0.70 25.32 -1.76
C ASP A 711 -0.73 23.84 -1.35
N ALA A 712 0.44 23.23 -1.13
CA ALA A 712 0.53 21.87 -0.58
C ALA A 712 -0.20 21.78 0.76
N HIS A 713 0.05 22.74 1.66
CA HIS A 713 -0.59 22.85 2.97
C HIS A 713 -2.12 22.83 2.85
N ARG A 714 -2.69 23.71 2.01
CA ARG A 714 -4.14 23.81 1.78
C ARG A 714 -4.73 22.51 1.25
N ILE A 715 -4.08 21.88 0.27
CA ILE A 715 -4.59 20.66 -0.38
C ILE A 715 -4.58 19.49 0.61
N VAL A 716 -3.48 19.27 1.32
CA VAL A 716 -3.38 18.20 2.32
C VAL A 716 -4.45 18.36 3.41
N ARG A 717 -4.69 19.60 3.86
CA ARG A 717 -5.75 19.91 4.83
C ARG A 717 -7.16 19.66 4.29
N GLU A 718 -7.41 19.96 3.02
CA GLU A 718 -8.68 19.60 2.38
C GLU A 718 -8.84 18.07 2.34
N CYS A 719 -7.84 17.32 1.89
CA CYS A 719 -7.88 15.86 1.83
C CYS A 719 -8.26 15.22 3.18
N LEU A 720 -7.55 15.58 4.25
CA LEU A 720 -7.83 15.10 5.61
C LEU A 720 -9.24 15.44 6.08
N SER A 721 -9.75 16.62 5.69
CA SER A 721 -11.04 17.10 6.19
C SER A 721 -12.26 16.35 5.64
N ARG A 722 -12.15 15.69 4.47
CA ARG A 722 -13.34 15.18 3.77
C ARG A 722 -13.22 13.83 3.07
N LEU A 723 -12.02 13.29 2.86
CA LEU A 723 -11.87 12.05 2.08
C LEU A 723 -12.02 10.78 2.94
N PHE A 724 -11.65 10.86 4.22
CA PHE A 724 -11.62 9.72 5.16
C PHE A 724 -12.89 9.60 6.02
N VAL A 725 -14.02 10.10 5.52
CA VAL A 725 -15.30 10.12 6.26
C VAL A 725 -16.06 8.78 6.18
N GLY A 726 -16.94 8.54 7.16
CA GLY A 726 -17.88 7.41 7.16
C GLY A 726 -17.44 6.17 7.94
N SER A 727 -16.43 6.27 8.81
CA SER A 727 -15.92 5.14 9.60
C SER A 727 -17.02 4.37 10.36
N ASP A 728 -18.01 5.09 10.88
CA ASP A 728 -19.12 4.57 11.68
C ASP A 728 -20.14 3.68 10.93
N LEU A 729 -20.04 3.61 9.60
CA LEU A 729 -20.93 2.80 8.75
C LEU A 729 -20.13 1.89 7.81
N GLY A 730 -18.94 1.45 8.26
CA GLY A 730 -18.07 0.54 7.52
C GLY A 730 -17.32 1.18 6.34
N GLN A 731 -17.34 2.50 6.17
CA GLN A 731 -16.55 3.22 5.14
C GLN A 731 -15.21 3.70 5.74
N GLY A 732 -14.79 4.94 5.46
CA GLY A 732 -13.64 5.58 6.11
C GLY A 732 -12.39 5.75 5.23
N TYR A 733 -12.39 5.28 3.99
CA TYR A 733 -11.32 5.51 3.01
C TYR A 733 -11.87 6.02 1.67
N PRO A 734 -11.12 6.83 0.92
CA PRO A 734 -11.53 7.30 -0.41
C PRO A 734 -11.46 6.24 -1.52
N GLY A 735 -10.69 5.17 -1.32
CA GLY A 735 -10.50 4.03 -2.22
C GLY A 735 -9.93 2.85 -1.43
N ASP A 736 -9.14 2.00 -2.07
CA ASP A 736 -8.52 0.83 -1.43
C ASP A 736 -7.54 1.21 -0.30
N GLU A 737 -7.44 0.32 0.69
CA GLU A 737 -6.59 0.53 1.87
C GLU A 737 -5.14 0.12 1.65
N ASP A 738 -4.97 -0.96 0.87
CA ASP A 738 -3.71 -1.56 0.39
C ASP A 738 -2.64 -1.77 1.46
N ASN A 739 -2.93 -2.74 2.33
CA ASN A 739 -1.97 -3.34 3.27
C ASN A 739 -1.29 -2.32 4.19
N GLY A 740 -2.05 -1.31 4.65
CA GLY A 740 -1.55 -0.26 5.54
C GLY A 740 -1.10 1.01 4.84
N GLU A 741 -0.98 1.05 3.51
CA GLU A 741 -0.46 2.21 2.78
C GLU A 741 -1.36 3.44 2.93
N MET A 742 -2.65 3.34 2.60
CA MET A 742 -3.58 4.48 2.72
C MET A 742 -3.76 4.92 4.19
N SER A 743 -3.68 3.96 5.11
CA SER A 743 -3.72 4.21 6.55
C SER A 743 -2.50 4.98 7.05
N ALA A 744 -1.29 4.60 6.60
CA ALA A 744 -0.05 5.28 6.95
C ALA A 744 0.01 6.69 6.35
N TRP A 745 -0.48 6.88 5.11
CA TRP A 745 -0.65 8.20 4.50
C TRP A 745 -1.48 9.13 5.40
N TYR A 746 -2.63 8.64 5.87
CA TYR A 746 -3.51 9.40 6.75
C TYR A 746 -2.86 9.75 8.09
N VAL A 747 -2.16 8.80 8.72
CA VAL A 747 -1.44 9.04 9.99
C VAL A 747 -0.36 10.10 9.80
N PHE A 748 0.49 9.96 8.79
CA PHE A 748 1.55 10.92 8.48
C PHE A 748 1.01 12.34 8.26
N ALA A 749 0.07 12.49 7.33
CA ALA A 749 -0.53 13.79 7.04
C ALA A 749 -1.24 14.39 8.27
N THR A 750 -1.87 13.56 9.10
CA THR A 750 -2.54 14.00 10.33
C THR A 750 -1.57 14.59 11.35
N ILE A 751 -0.42 13.93 11.57
CA ILE A 751 0.60 14.36 12.54
C ILE A 751 1.51 15.46 11.99
N GLY A 752 1.40 15.79 10.70
CA GLY A 752 2.13 16.89 10.07
C GLY A 752 3.45 16.51 9.40
N LEU A 753 3.64 15.24 9.06
CA LEU A 753 4.85 14.73 8.39
C LEU A 753 4.48 13.97 7.12
N TYR A 754 5.37 13.87 6.14
CA TYR A 754 5.19 12.95 5.00
C TYR A 754 6.55 12.51 4.40
N PRO A 755 6.81 11.21 4.17
CA PRO A 755 8.06 10.71 3.57
C PRO A 755 8.09 10.93 2.04
N LEU A 756 8.16 12.18 1.59
CA LEU A 756 7.99 12.54 0.17
C LEU A 756 9.02 11.91 -0.77
N VAL A 757 10.30 11.92 -0.39
CA VAL A 757 11.42 11.55 -1.26
C VAL A 757 11.90 10.16 -0.86
N PRO A 758 11.60 9.11 -1.66
CA PRO A 758 12.01 7.75 -1.33
C PRO A 758 13.53 7.63 -1.28
N GLY A 759 14.07 6.87 -0.32
CA GLY A 759 15.51 6.70 -0.16
C GLY A 759 16.24 7.98 0.23
N SER A 760 15.57 8.91 0.92
CA SER A 760 16.20 10.11 1.51
C SER A 760 16.31 10.06 3.02
N ALA A 761 15.63 9.12 3.69
CA ALA A 761 15.46 9.10 5.14
C ALA A 761 15.03 10.46 5.72
N SER A 762 14.12 11.17 5.05
CA SER A 762 13.61 12.48 5.48
C SER A 762 12.08 12.55 5.37
N TYR A 763 11.49 13.56 6.01
CA TYR A 763 10.05 13.84 5.96
C TYR A 763 9.83 15.31 5.65
N VAL A 764 8.89 15.65 4.78
CA VAL A 764 8.41 17.04 4.64
C VAL A 764 7.42 17.35 5.75
N ILE A 765 7.41 18.61 6.20
CA ILE A 765 6.51 19.10 7.25
C ILE A 765 5.28 19.73 6.59
N VAL A 766 4.09 19.34 7.05
CA VAL A 766 2.79 19.90 6.65
C VAL A 766 1.97 20.27 7.89
N PRO A 767 0.95 21.15 7.78
CA PRO A 767 0.17 21.58 8.94
C PRO A 767 -0.52 20.40 9.66
N PRO A 768 -0.15 20.06 10.91
CA PRO A 768 -0.81 18.98 11.63
C PRO A 768 -2.29 19.27 11.84
N SER A 769 -3.15 18.25 11.74
CA SER A 769 -4.61 18.38 11.94
C SER A 769 -5.07 18.07 13.37
N VAL A 770 -4.12 17.86 14.27
CA VAL A 770 -4.31 17.58 15.70
C VAL A 770 -3.45 18.53 16.55
N ARG A 771 -3.78 18.69 17.83
CA ARG A 771 -3.09 19.65 18.71
C ARG A 771 -1.73 19.12 19.15
N ARG A 772 -1.63 17.84 19.48
CA ARG A 772 -0.40 17.24 20.00
C ARG A 772 -0.34 15.76 19.64
N THR A 773 0.83 15.33 19.20
CA THR A 773 1.17 13.95 18.93
C THR A 773 2.41 13.58 19.74
N VAL A 774 2.38 12.41 20.37
CA VAL A 774 3.55 11.80 20.99
C VAL A 774 3.77 10.44 20.36
N LEU A 775 4.90 10.27 19.68
CA LEU A 775 5.35 8.98 19.17
C LEU A 775 6.31 8.36 20.18
N ARG A 776 6.12 7.08 20.45
CA ARG A 776 6.96 6.27 21.35
C ARG A 776 7.47 5.06 20.58
N PRO A 777 8.50 5.24 19.74
CA PRO A 777 9.09 4.13 19.01
C PRO A 777 9.55 3.03 19.98
N VAL A 778 9.41 1.77 19.59
CA VAL A 778 9.88 0.62 20.37
C VAL A 778 11.39 0.76 20.63
N ASP A 779 11.78 0.73 21.90
CA ASP A 779 13.15 0.95 22.37
C ASP A 779 13.81 2.27 21.91
N GLY A 780 13.01 3.23 21.43
CA GLY A 780 13.46 4.53 20.94
C GLY A 780 13.20 5.68 21.92
N LYS A 781 13.53 6.89 21.47
CA LYS A 781 13.24 8.13 22.19
C LYS A 781 11.88 8.68 21.80
N GLU A 782 11.21 9.32 22.77
CA GLU A 782 9.93 9.97 22.54
C GLU A 782 10.07 11.15 21.58
N ILE A 783 9.16 11.24 20.61
CA ILE A 783 9.07 12.34 19.63
C ILE A 783 7.77 13.09 19.91
N VAL A 784 7.86 14.40 20.07
CA VAL A 784 6.71 15.25 20.38
C VAL A 784 6.49 16.24 19.24
N ILE A 785 5.27 16.25 18.69
CA ILE A 785 4.83 17.24 17.69
C ILE A 785 3.66 18.03 18.29
N GLU A 786 3.80 19.34 18.40
CA GLU A 786 2.80 20.23 19.00
C GLU A 786 2.39 21.34 18.03
N THR A 787 1.10 21.64 18.04
CA THR A 787 0.50 22.66 17.18
C THR A 787 0.09 23.87 18.02
N VAL A 788 0.47 25.07 17.58
CA VAL A 788 0.06 26.35 18.16
C VAL A 788 -0.79 27.12 17.16
N GLY A 789 -1.95 27.62 17.60
CA GLY A 789 -2.87 28.36 16.71
C GLY A 789 -3.78 27.45 15.89
N THR A 790 -4.40 28.03 14.86
CA THR A 790 -5.33 27.36 13.94
C THR A 790 -5.06 27.78 12.50
N GLY A 791 -5.60 27.02 11.56
CA GLY A 791 -5.55 27.33 10.14
C GLY A 791 -4.98 26.21 9.29
N ALA A 792 -4.82 26.50 8.00
CA ALA A 792 -4.37 25.54 7.00
C ALA A 792 -2.93 25.78 6.54
N HIS A 793 -2.22 26.75 7.10
CA HIS A 793 -0.87 27.14 6.70
C HIS A 793 0.10 27.09 7.89
N ILE A 794 1.39 26.90 7.61
CA ILE A 794 2.45 27.00 8.62
C ILE A 794 2.99 28.43 8.63
N ARG A 795 3.07 29.02 9.81
CA ARG A 795 3.70 30.32 10.06
C ARG A 795 5.17 30.19 10.42
N ALA A 796 5.48 29.28 11.33
CA ALA A 796 6.80 29.05 11.87
C ALA A 796 6.90 27.64 12.44
N VAL A 797 8.12 27.11 12.48
CA VAL A 797 8.43 25.83 13.11
C VAL A 797 9.64 26.02 14.02
N THR A 798 9.62 25.37 15.19
CA THR A 798 10.82 25.21 16.03
C THR A 798 11.10 23.74 16.25
N LEU A 799 12.37 23.37 16.19
CA LEU A 799 12.88 22.04 16.53
C LEU A 799 13.79 22.16 17.75
N ASP A 800 13.41 21.51 18.84
CA ASP A 800 14.13 21.52 20.12
C ASP A 800 14.32 22.95 20.69
N GLY A 801 13.35 23.84 20.41
CA GLY A 801 13.33 25.24 20.85
C GLY A 801 14.04 26.23 19.92
N GLU A 802 14.72 25.74 18.88
CA GLU A 802 15.41 26.58 17.88
C GLU A 802 14.56 26.74 16.60
N PRO A 803 14.58 27.90 15.92
CA PRO A 803 13.88 28.08 14.65
C PRO A 803 14.30 27.04 13.60
N TRP A 804 13.32 26.54 12.85
CA TRP A 804 13.52 25.60 11.75
C TRP A 804 12.88 26.15 10.46
N ASP A 805 13.74 26.53 9.52
CA ASP A 805 13.36 27.18 8.25
C ASP A 805 13.54 26.26 7.03
N ASP A 806 13.56 24.95 7.27
CA ASP A 806 13.64 23.92 6.22
C ASP A 806 12.32 23.13 6.16
N ILE A 807 11.80 22.87 4.96
CA ILE A 807 10.57 22.08 4.81
C ILE A 807 10.78 20.60 5.13
N SER A 808 12.02 20.10 5.04
CA SER A 808 12.37 18.70 5.30
C SER A 808 13.03 18.53 6.67
N ILE A 809 12.65 17.48 7.41
CA ILE A 809 13.31 17.04 8.63
C ILE A 809 13.96 15.65 8.42
N PRO A 810 15.27 15.49 8.68
CA PRO A 810 15.92 14.19 8.61
C PRO A 810 15.40 13.24 9.69
N HIS A 811 15.26 11.95 9.35
CA HIS A 811 14.83 10.91 10.28
C HIS A 811 15.71 10.83 11.52
N ALA A 812 17.04 10.96 11.37
CA ALA A 812 17.97 10.95 12.49
C ALA A 812 17.67 12.04 13.54
N ARG A 813 17.15 13.21 13.11
CA ARG A 813 16.74 14.28 14.04
C ARG A 813 15.49 13.89 14.82
N LEU A 814 14.51 13.28 14.16
CA LEU A 814 13.32 12.75 14.83
C LEU A 814 13.69 11.63 15.81
N ALA A 815 14.42 10.61 15.34
CA ALA A 815 14.82 9.45 16.13
C ALA A 815 15.66 9.81 17.37
N ASP A 816 16.33 10.96 17.38
CA ASP A 816 17.07 11.46 18.55
C ASP A 816 16.20 12.09 19.65
N GLY A 817 14.87 12.05 19.51
CA GLY A 817 13.89 12.50 20.50
C GLY A 817 13.45 13.96 20.29
N ALA A 818 13.09 14.30 19.05
CA ALA A 818 12.74 15.67 18.66
C ALA A 818 11.49 16.21 19.37
N HIS A 819 11.54 17.50 19.73
CA HIS A 819 10.35 18.30 20.05
C HIS A 819 10.10 19.33 18.94
N LEU A 820 9.11 19.06 18.10
CA LEU A 820 8.67 19.91 17.00
C LEU A 820 7.46 20.74 17.42
N VAL A 821 7.54 22.07 17.32
CA VAL A 821 6.39 22.97 17.52
C VAL A 821 6.07 23.65 16.19
N VAL A 822 4.84 23.48 15.71
CA VAL A 822 4.34 24.04 14.45
C VAL A 822 3.30 25.12 14.75
N GLU A 823 3.62 26.38 14.46
CA GLU A 823 2.68 27.49 14.57
C GLU A 823 1.87 27.61 13.28
N LEU A 824 0.54 27.55 13.40
CA LEU A 824 -0.39 27.61 12.27
C LEU A 824 -0.91 29.02 11.99
N SER A 825 -1.37 29.22 10.76
CA SER A 825 -1.99 30.45 10.28
C SER A 825 -3.18 30.16 9.39
N GLU A 826 -4.21 31.01 9.51
CA GLU A 826 -5.39 31.03 8.62
C GLU A 826 -5.07 31.58 7.22
N THR A 827 -4.00 32.38 7.09
CA THR A 827 -3.55 32.96 5.82
C THR A 827 -2.16 32.45 5.44
N PRO A 828 -1.83 32.32 4.15
CA PRO A 828 -0.49 31.98 3.67
C PRO A 828 0.60 32.84 4.31
N CYS A 829 1.75 32.23 4.63
CA CYS A 829 2.85 32.90 5.32
C CYS A 829 4.20 32.78 4.60
N GLY A 830 4.34 31.89 3.60
CA GLY A 830 5.62 31.67 2.92
C GLY A 830 6.69 31.05 3.84
N TRP A 831 6.28 30.27 4.85
CA TRP A 831 7.24 29.56 5.72
C TRP A 831 8.16 28.65 4.89
N ALA A 832 9.46 28.73 5.18
CA ALA A 832 10.52 27.99 4.50
C ALA A 832 10.52 28.14 2.96
N GLN A 833 10.01 29.24 2.38
CA GLN A 833 9.82 29.40 0.92
C GLN A 833 11.08 29.16 0.05
N ASP A 834 12.27 29.32 0.63
CA ASP A 834 13.56 29.14 -0.06
C ASP A 834 14.11 27.70 0.07
N SER A 835 13.46 26.83 0.85
CA SER A 835 13.80 25.41 0.99
C SER A 835 13.10 24.56 -0.06
N ARG A 836 13.76 23.49 -0.51
CA ARG A 836 13.19 22.45 -1.39
C ARG A 836 13.48 21.08 -0.78
N PRO A 837 12.61 20.07 -1.00
CA PRO A 837 12.96 18.70 -0.64
C PRO A 837 14.22 18.22 -1.40
N PRO A 838 14.94 17.22 -0.89
CA PRO A 838 16.09 16.62 -1.59
C PRO A 838 15.73 16.12 -3.00
N SER A 839 16.70 16.09 -3.91
CA SER A 839 16.52 15.60 -5.28
C SER A 839 17.76 14.89 -5.81
N ALA A 840 17.56 13.77 -6.49
CA ALA A 840 18.63 12.95 -7.03
C ALA A 840 19.57 13.75 -7.95
N SER A 841 19.04 14.56 -8.87
CA SER A 841 19.84 15.35 -9.83
C SER A 841 20.71 16.45 -9.20
N LEU A 842 20.49 16.79 -7.92
CA LEU A 842 21.33 17.73 -7.17
C LEU A 842 22.48 17.04 -6.44
N THR A 843 22.42 15.72 -6.28
CA THR A 843 23.40 14.91 -5.53
C THR A 843 24.16 13.92 -6.42
N ALA A 844 23.60 13.60 -7.60
CA ALA A 844 24.14 12.71 -8.60
C ALA A 844 24.56 13.48 -9.87
N PRO A 845 25.30 12.85 -10.80
CA PRO A 845 25.54 13.40 -12.14
C PRO A 845 24.19 13.75 -12.81
N ALA A 846 24.12 14.89 -13.50
CA ALA A 846 22.83 15.54 -13.85
C ALA A 846 22.16 14.94 -15.10
N ARG A 847 22.75 13.93 -15.72
CA ARG A 847 22.28 13.33 -16.97
C ARG A 847 22.00 11.83 -16.82
N PRO A 848 20.99 11.31 -17.54
CA PRO A 848 20.78 9.87 -17.68
C PRO A 848 22.03 9.14 -18.21
N VAL A 849 22.02 7.82 -18.12
CA VAL A 849 23.01 6.99 -18.84
C VAL A 849 22.92 7.30 -20.34
N ALA A 850 24.07 7.55 -20.95
CA ALA A 850 24.19 7.80 -22.38
C ALA A 850 25.17 6.79 -22.97
N ASP A 851 24.63 5.73 -23.59
CA ASP A 851 25.42 4.85 -24.43
C ASP A 851 25.80 5.59 -25.72
N VAL A 852 27.09 5.63 -26.01
CA VAL A 852 27.64 6.31 -27.19
C VAL A 852 28.13 5.33 -28.26
N THR A 853 27.77 4.06 -28.17
CA THR A 853 28.02 3.09 -29.24
C THR A 853 27.18 3.39 -30.49
N VAL A 854 27.72 3.03 -31.66
CA VAL A 854 26.92 2.97 -32.89
C VAL A 854 26.05 1.72 -32.83
N VAL A 855 24.73 1.89 -32.91
CA VAL A 855 23.81 0.75 -32.95
C VAL A 855 24.00 -0.04 -34.25
N VAL A 856 24.50 -1.26 -34.15
CA VAL A 856 24.70 -2.18 -35.29
C VAL A 856 23.83 -3.42 -35.08
N PRO A 857 22.87 -3.71 -35.98
CA PRO A 857 22.03 -4.92 -35.90
C PRO A 857 22.85 -6.21 -35.86
N ASP A 858 22.34 -7.21 -35.14
CA ASP A 858 22.96 -8.54 -35.00
C ASP A 858 24.42 -8.47 -34.47
N SER A 859 24.69 -7.56 -33.53
CA SER A 859 26.01 -7.34 -32.92
C SER A 859 25.91 -7.10 -31.40
N LEU A 860 27.06 -6.92 -30.73
CA LEU A 860 27.13 -6.54 -29.31
C LEU A 860 26.62 -5.13 -28.99
N THR A 861 26.18 -4.37 -30.00
CA THR A 861 25.70 -3.00 -29.86
C THR A 861 24.28 -2.83 -30.42
N ASP A 862 23.53 -3.92 -30.57
CA ASP A 862 22.25 -3.89 -31.28
C ASP A 862 21.07 -3.33 -30.47
N ASP A 863 21.29 -3.01 -29.19
CA ASP A 863 20.33 -2.45 -28.23
C ASP A 863 19.19 -3.40 -27.79
N THR A 864 19.26 -4.66 -28.23
CA THR A 864 18.23 -5.65 -27.93
C THR A 864 18.60 -6.51 -26.74
N GLY A 865 19.90 -6.74 -26.51
CA GLY A 865 20.39 -7.74 -25.56
C GLY A 865 20.02 -9.18 -25.91
N GLU A 866 19.54 -9.44 -27.13
CA GLU A 866 19.10 -10.75 -27.60
C GLU A 866 20.16 -11.45 -28.46
N THR A 867 21.01 -10.69 -29.17
CA THR A 867 22.07 -11.25 -30.00
C THR A 867 23.18 -11.83 -29.15
N THR A 868 23.57 -13.06 -29.44
CA THR A 868 24.70 -13.72 -28.78
C THR A 868 25.94 -13.70 -29.67
N VAL A 869 27.06 -13.19 -29.15
CA VAL A 869 28.37 -13.24 -29.80
C VAL A 869 29.34 -14.05 -28.94
N ALA A 870 29.81 -15.16 -29.49
CA ALA A 870 30.84 -15.98 -28.87
C ALA A 870 32.22 -15.49 -29.31
N LEU A 871 33.11 -15.23 -28.33
CA LEU A 871 34.49 -14.85 -28.54
C LEU A 871 35.41 -15.89 -27.88
N GLY A 872 36.30 -16.47 -28.66
CA GLY A 872 37.43 -17.26 -28.17
C GLY A 872 38.49 -16.38 -27.50
N ALA A 873 39.33 -16.98 -26.66
CA ALA A 873 40.47 -16.28 -26.07
C ALA A 873 41.41 -15.76 -27.18
N GLY A 874 41.69 -14.45 -27.15
CA GLY A 874 42.46 -13.71 -28.14
C GLY A 874 41.62 -13.14 -29.30
N GLU A 875 40.34 -13.49 -29.42
CA GLU A 875 39.45 -12.89 -30.42
C GLU A 875 39.07 -11.45 -30.02
N GLN A 876 38.86 -10.61 -31.03
CA GLN A 876 38.69 -9.18 -30.89
C GLN A 876 37.45 -8.69 -31.63
N VAL A 877 36.79 -7.69 -31.07
CA VAL A 877 35.70 -6.96 -31.71
C VAL A 877 35.92 -5.47 -31.53
N ASP A 878 35.84 -4.72 -32.63
CA ASP A 878 35.92 -3.26 -32.62
C ASP A 878 34.51 -2.70 -32.47
N ILE A 879 34.32 -1.89 -31.43
CA ILE A 879 33.07 -1.22 -31.09
C ILE A 879 33.16 0.25 -31.48
N PRO A 880 32.57 0.66 -32.61
CA PRO A 880 32.60 2.06 -33.04
C PRO A 880 31.71 2.93 -32.15
N LEU A 881 32.19 4.15 -31.86
CA LEU A 881 31.44 5.15 -31.11
C LEU A 881 30.82 6.20 -32.04
N LEU A 882 29.86 6.97 -31.53
CA LEU A 882 29.18 8.06 -32.24
C LEU A 882 30.09 9.29 -32.45
N GLY A 883 31.26 9.12 -33.07
CA GLY A 883 32.33 10.10 -33.13
C GLY A 883 33.26 10.01 -31.91
N GLU A 884 34.20 10.94 -31.79
CA GLU A 884 35.08 10.97 -30.60
C GLU A 884 34.27 11.34 -29.35
N ARG A 885 34.41 10.55 -28.30
CA ARG A 885 33.68 10.64 -27.04
C ARG A 885 34.58 10.37 -25.86
N THR A 886 34.29 11.04 -24.76
CA THR A 886 35.05 10.96 -23.53
C THR A 886 34.34 9.99 -22.60
N LEU A 887 34.96 8.84 -22.34
CA LEU A 887 34.34 7.70 -21.67
C LEU A 887 34.71 7.63 -20.19
N SER A 888 33.74 7.23 -19.37
CA SER A 888 33.91 7.08 -17.91
C SER A 888 33.61 5.68 -17.40
N ARG A 889 32.68 4.98 -18.07
CA ARG A 889 32.20 3.65 -17.69
C ARG A 889 31.88 2.85 -18.94
N TYR A 890 31.70 1.55 -18.75
CA TYR A 890 31.18 0.65 -19.76
C TYR A 890 30.42 -0.49 -19.09
N THR A 891 29.50 -1.12 -19.82
CA THR A 891 28.83 -2.32 -19.36
C THR A 891 29.26 -3.52 -20.20
N VAL A 892 29.27 -4.69 -19.56
CA VAL A 892 29.46 -5.97 -20.24
C VAL A 892 28.31 -6.88 -19.83
N THR A 893 27.60 -7.43 -20.80
CA THR A 893 26.49 -8.35 -20.57
C THR A 893 26.89 -9.74 -21.02
N SER A 894 26.95 -10.68 -20.07
CA SER A 894 27.30 -12.07 -20.33
C SER A 894 26.02 -12.90 -20.55
N ALA A 895 25.98 -13.69 -21.61
CA ALA A 895 24.88 -14.64 -21.85
C ALA A 895 24.89 -15.79 -20.83
N GLU A 896 26.08 -16.14 -20.33
CA GLU A 896 26.32 -17.32 -19.48
C GLU A 896 27.03 -16.93 -18.18
N PRO A 897 26.80 -17.65 -17.07
CA PRO A 897 27.62 -17.52 -15.87
C PRO A 897 29.08 -17.92 -16.12
N GLY A 898 30.02 -17.32 -15.41
CA GLY A 898 31.44 -17.68 -15.50
C GLY A 898 32.38 -16.56 -15.11
N ASP A 899 33.68 -16.86 -15.14
CA ASP A 899 34.76 -15.89 -14.89
C ASP A 899 35.30 -15.35 -16.21
N LEU A 900 35.14 -14.05 -16.41
CA LEU A 900 35.52 -13.35 -17.63
C LEU A 900 36.80 -12.54 -17.39
N ALA A 901 37.60 -12.43 -18.45
CA ALA A 901 38.74 -11.54 -18.53
C ALA A 901 38.81 -10.94 -19.93
N TRP A 902 39.15 -9.66 -20.03
CA TRP A 902 39.23 -8.93 -21.30
C TRP A 902 40.21 -7.77 -21.23
N GLU A 903 40.69 -7.35 -22.40
CA GLU A 903 41.45 -6.11 -22.61
C GLU A 903 40.60 -5.12 -23.42
N LEU A 904 40.59 -3.86 -23.02
CA LEU A 904 40.01 -2.75 -23.79
C LEU A 904 41.13 -1.86 -24.33
N ASP A 905 41.17 -1.71 -25.65
CA ASP A 905 41.98 -0.73 -26.36
C ASP A 905 41.10 0.44 -26.80
N TYR A 906 41.37 1.63 -26.28
CA TYR A 906 40.69 2.86 -26.70
C TYR A 906 41.38 3.42 -27.93
N LEU A 907 40.66 3.57 -29.03
CA LEU A 907 41.20 3.96 -30.33
C LEU A 907 40.77 5.39 -30.69
N ASP A 908 41.69 6.23 -31.12
CA ASP A 908 41.37 7.56 -31.68
C ASP A 908 40.75 7.46 -33.09
N ALA A 909 40.39 8.61 -33.68
CA ALA A 909 39.86 8.66 -35.05
C ALA A 909 40.81 8.11 -36.14
N SER A 910 42.11 7.95 -35.85
CA SER A 910 43.08 7.33 -36.76
C SER A 910 43.20 5.81 -36.59
N GLY A 911 42.53 5.25 -35.59
CA GLY A 911 42.62 3.85 -35.19
C GLY A 911 43.84 3.53 -34.31
N ALA A 912 44.54 4.55 -33.79
CA ALA A 912 45.67 4.37 -32.90
C ALA A 912 45.19 4.19 -31.45
N THR A 913 45.77 3.24 -30.74
CA THR A 913 45.49 3.01 -29.31
C THR A 913 45.99 4.19 -28.48
N VAL A 914 45.08 4.94 -27.88
CA VAL A 914 45.38 6.08 -26.99
C VAL A 914 45.43 5.69 -25.52
N ALA A 915 44.69 4.64 -25.13
CA ALA A 915 44.73 4.05 -23.80
C ALA A 915 44.42 2.56 -23.88
N ARG A 916 44.81 1.83 -22.83
CA ARG A 916 44.58 0.40 -22.69
C ARG A 916 44.33 0.05 -21.24
N GLU A 917 43.35 -0.81 -20.99
CA GLU A 917 43.12 -1.43 -19.69
C GLU A 917 42.78 -2.91 -19.81
N GLU A 918 42.98 -3.62 -18.71
CA GLU A 918 42.72 -5.05 -18.60
C GLU A 918 41.84 -5.29 -17.37
N ARG A 919 40.86 -6.18 -17.53
CA ARG A 919 40.06 -6.75 -16.44
C ARG A 919 40.19 -8.25 -16.44
N ALA A 920 40.34 -8.83 -15.25
CA ALA A 920 40.45 -10.26 -15.05
C ALA A 920 39.81 -10.63 -13.72
N GLY A 921 39.30 -11.87 -13.63
CA GLY A 921 38.63 -12.35 -12.42
C GLY A 921 37.23 -11.77 -12.21
N GLU A 922 36.58 -11.36 -13.30
CA GLU A 922 35.24 -10.77 -13.24
C GLU A 922 34.19 -11.89 -13.30
N THR A 923 33.59 -12.22 -12.15
CA THR A 923 32.61 -13.30 -12.04
C THR A 923 31.21 -12.83 -12.42
N TYR A 924 30.51 -13.62 -13.22
CA TYR A 924 29.09 -13.49 -13.55
C TYR A 924 28.35 -14.67 -12.94
N VAL A 925 27.38 -14.39 -12.08
CA VAL A 925 26.62 -15.43 -11.36
C VAL A 925 25.37 -15.83 -12.14
N TRP A 926 24.76 -14.88 -12.85
CA TRP A 926 23.50 -15.10 -13.54
C TRP A 926 23.64 -14.96 -15.07
N PRO A 927 22.95 -15.82 -15.84
CA PRO A 927 22.88 -15.66 -17.29
C PRO A 927 22.16 -14.36 -17.65
N GLY A 928 22.67 -13.63 -18.64
CA GLY A 928 22.12 -12.35 -19.09
C GLY A 928 22.39 -11.19 -18.14
N GLN A 929 23.29 -11.34 -17.16
CA GLN A 929 23.61 -10.27 -16.22
C GLN A 929 24.43 -9.17 -16.91
N THR A 930 23.96 -7.94 -16.78
CA THR A 930 24.71 -6.73 -17.14
C THR A 930 25.53 -6.26 -15.94
N ARG A 931 26.87 -6.18 -16.05
CA ARG A 931 27.72 -5.56 -15.02
C ARG A 931 28.33 -4.26 -15.54
N VAL A 932 28.46 -3.27 -14.67
CA VAL A 932 29.04 -1.95 -14.98
C VAL A 932 30.44 -1.83 -14.41
N PHE A 933 31.31 -1.13 -15.14
CA PHE A 933 32.72 -0.98 -14.81
C PHE A 933 33.17 0.46 -15.02
N ARG A 934 34.04 0.96 -14.13
CA ARG A 934 34.74 2.24 -14.34
C ARG A 934 35.91 2.08 -15.30
N VAL A 935 36.18 3.11 -16.08
CA VAL A 935 37.43 3.20 -16.85
C VAL A 935 38.58 3.52 -15.88
N ARG A 936 39.59 2.66 -15.77
CA ARG A 936 40.61 2.64 -14.70
C ARG A 936 41.79 3.60 -14.91
N ARG A 937 42.09 4.05 -16.13
CA ARG A 937 43.29 4.87 -16.42
C ARG A 937 43.00 6.35 -16.67
N GLY A 938 43.21 7.17 -15.63
CA GLY A 938 43.67 8.57 -15.71
C GLY A 938 42.78 9.58 -16.42
N HIS A 939 41.65 9.96 -15.79
CA HIS A 939 40.68 10.95 -16.28
C HIS A 939 40.05 10.55 -17.63
N PRO A 940 38.82 11.01 -17.95
CA PRO A 940 37.97 10.28 -18.90
C PRO A 940 38.64 10.18 -20.29
N VAL A 941 38.56 8.98 -20.88
CA VAL A 941 39.37 8.62 -22.07
C VAL A 941 38.61 9.02 -23.32
N THR A 942 39.22 9.88 -24.16
CA THR A 942 38.62 10.26 -25.44
C THR A 942 38.99 9.25 -26.52
N ALA A 943 37.98 8.64 -27.14
CA ALA A 943 38.14 7.62 -28.18
C ALA A 943 37.06 7.76 -29.25
N GLY A 944 37.34 7.30 -30.48
CA GLY A 944 36.34 7.12 -31.55
C GLY A 944 35.88 5.67 -31.72
N ALA A 945 36.62 4.70 -31.16
CA ALA A 945 36.23 3.30 -31.09
C ALA A 945 36.88 2.63 -29.87
N VAL A 946 36.31 1.51 -29.41
CA VAL A 946 36.91 0.65 -28.38
C VAL A 946 37.07 -0.75 -28.94
N ARG A 947 38.28 -1.30 -28.91
CA ARG A 947 38.54 -2.71 -29.25
C ARG A 947 38.47 -3.55 -27.99
N PHE A 948 37.50 -4.45 -27.94
CA PHE A 948 37.35 -5.45 -26.89
C PHE A 948 38.09 -6.73 -27.31
N THR A 949 39.04 -7.18 -26.51
CA THR A 949 39.76 -8.45 -26.71
C THR A 949 39.41 -9.41 -25.59
N ALA A 950 38.81 -10.54 -25.91
CA ALA A 950 38.50 -11.57 -24.92
C ALA A 950 39.81 -12.27 -24.47
N LEU A 951 40.11 -12.28 -23.17
CA LEU A 951 41.26 -13.01 -22.63
C LEU A 951 40.88 -14.42 -22.15
N THR A 952 39.62 -14.61 -21.77
CA THR A 952 38.98 -15.92 -21.62
C THR A 952 37.91 -16.09 -22.69
N GLY A 953 37.57 -17.35 -23.03
CA GLY A 953 36.43 -17.59 -23.92
C GLY A 953 35.15 -17.13 -23.26
N CYS A 954 34.33 -16.35 -23.95
CA CYS A 954 33.10 -15.77 -23.41
C CYS A 954 31.98 -15.71 -24.45
N VAL A 955 30.76 -15.60 -23.95
CA VAL A 955 29.54 -15.47 -24.75
C VAL A 955 28.83 -14.22 -24.26
N LEU A 956 28.87 -13.17 -25.05
CA LEU A 956 28.36 -11.84 -24.68
C LEU A 956 27.08 -11.54 -25.45
N THR A 957 26.20 -10.73 -24.86
CA THR A 957 24.99 -10.24 -25.55
C THR A 957 24.98 -8.75 -25.83
N GLN A 958 25.70 -7.96 -25.03
CA GLN A 958 25.76 -6.51 -25.21
C GLN A 958 27.03 -5.92 -24.58
N LEU A 959 27.55 -4.86 -25.19
CA LEU A 959 28.55 -3.93 -24.67
C LEU A 959 28.02 -2.50 -24.83
N GLU A 960 27.98 -1.70 -23.76
CA GLU A 960 27.72 -0.25 -23.83
C GLU A 960 28.95 0.52 -23.40
N LEU A 961 29.20 1.66 -24.05
CA LEU A 961 30.28 2.58 -23.69
C LEU A 961 29.63 3.88 -23.22
N ILE A 962 29.86 4.25 -21.96
CA ILE A 962 29.11 5.31 -21.29
C ILE A 962 29.95 6.58 -21.21
N GLU A 963 29.40 7.68 -21.74
CA GLU A 963 30.02 8.99 -21.73
C GLU A 963 30.23 9.53 -20.30
N ASP A 964 31.34 10.24 -20.09
CA ASP A 964 31.64 10.96 -18.87
C ASP A 964 30.75 12.19 -18.68
N ASP A 965 30.42 12.50 -17.42
CA ASP A 965 29.53 13.62 -17.06
C ASP A 965 30.29 14.79 -16.38
N ALA A 966 31.62 14.73 -16.27
CA ALA A 966 32.41 15.72 -15.51
C ALA A 966 32.58 17.07 -16.22
N ASP A 967 32.23 17.19 -17.51
CA ASP A 967 32.39 18.42 -18.30
C ASP A 967 31.29 19.48 -18.09
N ASN A 968 30.46 19.39 -17.05
CA ASN A 968 29.36 20.37 -16.87
C ASN A 968 28.99 20.76 -15.43
N ARG A 969 29.84 20.50 -14.43
CA ARG A 969 29.60 20.93 -13.03
C ARG A 969 29.97 22.39 -12.75
N ASP A 970 30.72 23.04 -13.65
CA ASP A 970 31.24 24.42 -13.45
C ASP A 970 30.35 25.53 -14.03
N ASN A 971 29.17 25.20 -14.59
CA ASN A 971 28.29 26.18 -15.27
C ASN A 971 26.96 26.46 -14.54
N ARG A 972 26.86 26.19 -13.23
CA ARG A 972 25.63 26.45 -12.45
C ARG A 972 25.79 27.29 -11.19
N GLN A 973 26.85 28.11 -11.09
CA GLN A 973 26.97 29.07 -9.99
C GLN A 973 27.03 30.55 -10.37
N ASP A 974 27.08 30.90 -11.65
CA ASP A 974 27.06 32.30 -12.08
C ASP A 974 26.13 32.47 -13.30
N GLU A 975 24.83 32.39 -13.08
CA GLU A 975 23.76 33.08 -13.86
C GLU A 975 22.38 32.64 -13.35
N HIS A 976 22.04 33.03 -12.12
CA HIS A 976 20.65 33.29 -11.68
C HIS A 976 20.66 34.35 -10.58
#